data_AF-A0A9P0JMM7-F1
#
_entry.id   AF-A0A9P0JMM7-F1
#
_cell.length_a   1.000
_cell.length_b   1.000
_cell.length_c   1.000
_cell.angle_alpha   90.00
_cell.angle_beta   90.00
_cell.angle_gamma   90.00
#
_symmetry.space_group_name_H-M   'P 1'
#
loop_
_entity.id
_entity.type
_entity.pdbx_description
1 polymer ?
#
loop_
_entity_poly.entity_id
_entity_poly.type
_entity_poly.pdbx_seq_one_letter_code
_entity_poly.pdbx_strand_id
1 'polypeptide(L)'
;MFKKKLPGDAGMIGGVRKKGKSGKLEELVLPNAKLRFCPEQLQNLNFIFNKRLQKIKDACNDKSLALAKSVTERLVQRLLSSVGSLDPRFASKFLIRNDDEGNISSNTLDYIVRLDCLSTPSLYESDAMPRYSVIEGDTDCPAAYARLKLQAHTLKTWSDFVNGNGYLRRDKVQARLVELLALAASKEAPVSPLHVDESCCCGIPGKVVDSYTLYNILKIPPQKHVYYGPGGNVPRFPDPRDFRLAIVDEPEGVRMRVEFLSPALNACSVEVRVLVAIGLDAWPSTTDFPFRVPLGHADCLLYHQAAETGMYLVGYGVQSSAWQIRLPAAEYVIMNHYGPNSTVRTVLNILYGTVDDLDQARKTKRQQVSYKILNKYIFRTLLLEELEEASKTPVLDMIKWSPMYLSTHILDLLDKIIPKLQSERQNNYFFHKSNLLVNPGHLSDDDFTAEAHNVKVVLVRLFDESLMSSKMNEEFQNMILAQESEMTLLHKWKDLIEGLLPPPGTRGRRFCFAGSKNRQEVAHTQYTHRQLEYIGLLLKKMLSVKQNILHTDHTCFDQTINLETSDQDQPLDDIIFILVDILDQARDQYLSSQTNPNILKNKLKINNNYCSSTAKLVDLMRKDKELMNLNLEDDMVLVKTILKWLYKAMDYNKRYLGPLLRPYLSNLFAASHAISWHIDSIKKRASSDEIEALGTFSELVNSAKITPAQGLIDAVNKDWNWAKSMLTMVEKSTLRVVFIEERGKVYRHILSLPSYQKKEIQTGSKTLDLSVAKSEARTQNTLPNCYFNSILTGSKTK
;
A
#
# COMPACT_ATOMS: atom_id res chain seq x y z
N MET A 1 -80.79 4.22 33.70
CA MET A 1 -80.74 3.32 34.87
C MET A 1 -79.76 2.18 34.61
N PHE A 2 -78.52 2.35 35.08
CA PHE A 2 -77.81 1.48 36.02
C PHE A 2 -77.57 0.01 35.60
N LYS A 3 -76.30 -0.30 35.24
CA LYS A 3 -75.49 -1.22 36.06
C LYS A 3 -73.99 -1.09 35.78
N LYS A 4 -73.30 -0.78 36.88
CA LYS A 4 -71.87 -0.67 37.23
C LYS A 4 -70.86 -1.52 36.45
N LYS A 5 -69.68 -0.93 36.20
CA LYS A 5 -68.37 -1.59 36.22
C LYS A 5 -67.29 -0.68 36.83
N LEU A 6 -66.63 -1.18 37.87
CA LEU A 6 -65.31 -0.83 38.42
C LEU A 6 -64.91 -2.03 39.32
N PRO A 7 -63.62 -2.26 39.68
CA PRO A 7 -62.39 -2.39 38.87
C PRO A 7 -61.54 -3.61 39.30
N GLY A 8 -60.36 -3.82 38.67
CA GLY A 8 -59.33 -4.80 39.07
C GLY A 8 -58.88 -5.64 37.86
N ASP A 9 -57.62 -5.86 37.56
CA ASP A 9 -56.39 -5.62 38.29
C ASP A 9 -55.23 -5.59 37.27
N ALA A 10 -54.16 -4.87 37.60
CA ALA A 10 -53.02 -4.65 36.73
C ALA A 10 -52.18 -5.93 36.58
N GLY A 11 -52.29 -6.61 35.44
CA GLY A 11 -51.45 -7.74 35.07
C GLY A 11 -50.40 -7.34 34.03
N MET A 12 -49.13 -7.41 34.43
CA MET A 12 -47.95 -7.22 33.58
C MET A 12 -48.07 -7.89 32.21
N ILE A 13 -47.87 -7.13 31.13
CA ILE A 13 -47.48 -7.68 29.83
C ILE A 13 -46.05 -7.22 29.57
N GLY A 14 -45.10 -8.09 29.93
CA GLY A 14 -43.71 -7.98 29.52
C GLY A 14 -43.63 -8.02 28.00
N GLY A 15 -43.17 -6.91 27.42
CA GLY A 15 -42.81 -6.84 26.01
C GLY A 15 -41.63 -7.77 25.73
N VAL A 16 -41.92 -8.92 25.13
CA VAL A 16 -40.91 -9.78 24.53
C VAL A 16 -40.23 -8.98 23.41
N ARG A 17 -39.02 -8.50 23.69
CA ARG A 17 -38.09 -7.96 22.69
C ARG A 17 -37.96 -8.99 21.56
N LYS A 18 -38.42 -8.63 20.35
CA LYS A 18 -38.12 -9.40 19.14
C LYS A 18 -36.60 -9.52 19.05
N LYS A 19 -36.08 -10.74 19.20
CA LYS A 19 -34.69 -11.07 18.86
C LYS A 19 -34.43 -10.58 17.44
N GLY A 20 -33.44 -9.70 17.28
CA GLY A 20 -32.97 -9.27 15.97
C GLY A 20 -32.65 -10.49 15.12
N LYS A 21 -33.09 -10.49 13.86
CA LYS A 21 -32.69 -11.51 12.89
C LYS A 21 -31.18 -11.39 12.71
N SER A 22 -30.42 -12.27 13.36
CA SER A 22 -29.01 -12.49 13.03
C SER A 22 -28.95 -12.85 11.55
N GLY A 23 -28.18 -12.09 10.76
CA GLY A 23 -28.00 -12.33 9.32
C GLY A 23 -27.66 -13.80 9.08
N LYS A 24 -28.50 -14.50 8.33
CA LYS A 24 -28.23 -15.87 7.88
C LYS A 24 -27.52 -15.81 6.54
N LEU A 25 -26.63 -16.76 6.30
CA LEU A 25 -25.99 -16.90 5.01
C LEU A 25 -27.07 -17.23 3.99
N GLU A 26 -27.12 -16.45 2.92
CA GLU A 26 -28.08 -16.64 1.84
C GLU A 26 -27.50 -17.58 0.79
N GLU A 27 -28.38 -18.09 -0.05
CA GLU A 27 -27.99 -18.90 -1.19
C GLU A 27 -27.28 -18.06 -2.25
N LEU A 28 -26.21 -18.60 -2.81
CA LEU A 28 -25.42 -17.93 -3.84
C LEU A 28 -25.69 -18.53 -5.22
N VAL A 29 -25.99 -17.67 -6.19
CA VAL A 29 -26.16 -18.06 -7.59
C VAL A 29 -25.05 -17.42 -8.41
N LEU A 30 -24.26 -18.25 -9.09
CA LEU A 30 -23.19 -17.83 -9.99
C LEU A 30 -23.69 -17.91 -11.43
N PRO A 31 -24.14 -16.79 -12.04
CA PRO A 31 -24.81 -16.80 -13.34
C PRO A 31 -23.88 -17.23 -14.49
N ASN A 32 -22.60 -16.87 -14.47
CA ASN A 32 -21.69 -17.13 -15.60
C ASN A 32 -21.18 -18.58 -15.61
N ALA A 33 -21.00 -19.16 -14.42
CA ALA A 33 -20.68 -20.57 -14.22
C ALA A 33 -21.92 -21.47 -14.21
N LYS A 34 -23.12 -20.91 -14.04
CA LYS A 34 -24.41 -21.62 -13.89
C LYS A 34 -24.43 -22.58 -12.69
N LEU A 35 -23.85 -22.15 -11.58
CA LEU A 35 -23.78 -22.92 -10.33
C LEU A 35 -24.63 -22.25 -9.23
N ARG A 36 -25.09 -23.06 -8.28
CA ARG A 36 -25.93 -22.61 -7.16
C ARG A 36 -25.47 -23.27 -5.87
N PHE A 37 -25.08 -22.48 -4.88
CA PHE A 37 -24.55 -22.96 -3.61
C PHE A 37 -25.50 -22.64 -2.46
N CYS A 38 -25.91 -23.66 -1.72
CA CYS A 38 -26.71 -23.49 -0.52
C CYS A 38 -25.84 -22.99 0.66
N PRO A 39 -26.45 -22.45 1.73
CA PRO A 39 -25.71 -21.94 2.89
C PRO A 39 -24.77 -22.96 3.54
N GLU A 40 -25.14 -24.24 3.58
CA GLU A 40 -24.29 -25.29 4.16
C GLU A 40 -23.03 -25.54 3.32
N GLN A 41 -23.15 -25.51 1.99
CA GLN A 41 -22.03 -25.66 1.05
C GLN A 41 -21.04 -24.49 1.20
N LEU A 42 -21.55 -23.26 1.32
CA LEU A 42 -20.72 -22.07 1.50
C LEU A 42 -19.95 -22.10 2.83
N GLN A 43 -20.58 -22.58 3.91
CA GLN A 43 -19.91 -22.78 5.19
C GLN A 43 -18.83 -23.85 5.13
N ASN A 44 -19.10 -24.95 4.43
CA ASN A 44 -18.11 -25.98 4.20
C ASN A 44 -16.90 -25.45 3.41
N LEU A 45 -17.13 -24.62 2.40
CA LEU A 45 -16.06 -23.97 1.66
C LEU A 45 -15.23 -23.00 2.51
N ASN A 46 -15.85 -22.22 3.40
CA ASN A 46 -15.12 -21.37 4.35
C ASN A 46 -14.08 -22.18 5.14
N PHE A 47 -14.45 -23.39 5.57
CA PHE A 47 -13.55 -24.28 6.29
C PHE A 47 -12.44 -24.83 5.40
N ILE A 48 -12.78 -25.34 4.21
CA ILE A 48 -11.82 -25.89 3.25
C ILE A 48 -10.76 -24.86 2.87
N PHE A 49 -11.18 -23.62 2.61
CA PHE A 49 -10.29 -22.53 2.27
C PHE A 49 -9.29 -22.20 3.38
N ASN A 50 -9.76 -22.10 4.62
CA ASN A 50 -8.88 -21.89 5.78
C ASN A 50 -7.88 -23.05 5.95
N LYS A 51 -8.33 -24.29 5.73
CA LYS A 51 -7.45 -25.47 5.76
C LYS A 51 -6.40 -25.46 4.65
N ARG A 52 -6.74 -25.03 3.44
CA ARG A 52 -5.77 -24.88 2.34
C ARG A 52 -4.71 -23.83 2.67
N LEU A 53 -5.12 -22.67 3.18
CA LEU A 53 -4.19 -21.63 3.58
C LEU A 53 -3.25 -22.07 4.71
N GLN A 54 -3.77 -22.83 5.69
CA GLN A 54 -2.93 -23.40 6.74
C GLN A 54 -1.85 -24.32 6.16
N LYS A 55 -2.23 -25.22 5.25
CA LYS A 55 -1.28 -26.11 4.56
C LYS A 55 -0.22 -25.35 3.75
N ILE A 56 -0.61 -24.27 3.07
CA ILE A 56 0.33 -23.42 2.31
C ILE A 56 1.33 -22.74 3.25
N LYS A 57 0.87 -22.24 4.40
CA LYS A 57 1.74 -21.65 5.43
C LYS A 57 2.73 -22.67 5.98
N ASP A 58 2.27 -23.90 6.24
CA ASP A 58 3.13 -24.97 6.75
C ASP A 58 4.19 -25.40 5.70
N ALA A 59 3.81 -25.44 4.42
CA ALA A 59 4.72 -25.75 3.31
C ALA A 59 5.75 -24.64 3.01
N CYS A 60 5.45 -23.38 3.35
CA CYS A 60 6.37 -22.24 3.18
C CYS A 60 7.61 -22.26 4.10
N ASN A 61 7.69 -23.19 5.06
CA ASN A 61 8.82 -23.29 5.98
C ASN A 61 10.05 -24.03 5.38
N ASP A 62 10.18 -24.10 4.06
CA ASP A 62 11.37 -24.66 3.42
C ASP A 62 12.60 -23.75 3.65
N LYS A 63 13.42 -24.15 4.61
CA LYS A 63 14.65 -23.45 5.00
C LYS A 63 15.64 -23.35 3.83
N SER A 64 15.65 -24.31 2.90
CA SER A 64 16.58 -24.31 1.77
C SER A 64 16.21 -23.24 0.75
N LEU A 65 14.91 -23.12 0.41
CA LEU A 65 14.44 -22.05 -0.48
C LEU A 65 14.63 -20.66 0.16
N ALA A 66 14.34 -20.51 1.45
CA ALA A 66 14.57 -19.25 2.16
C ALA A 66 16.06 -18.84 2.16
N LEU A 67 16.96 -19.81 2.37
CA LEU A 67 18.40 -19.59 2.28
C LEU A 67 18.82 -19.22 0.85
N ALA A 68 18.33 -19.93 -0.17
CA ALA A 68 18.59 -19.63 -1.57
C ALA A 68 18.16 -18.21 -1.93
N LYS A 69 16.95 -17.79 -1.56
CA LYS A 69 16.48 -16.40 -1.77
C LYS A 69 17.37 -15.37 -1.09
N SER A 70 17.76 -15.62 0.16
CA SER A 70 18.65 -14.72 0.91
C SER A 70 20.01 -14.58 0.24
N VAL A 71 20.64 -15.69 -0.19
CA VAL A 71 21.92 -15.66 -0.91
C VAL A 71 21.79 -14.95 -2.26
N THR A 72 20.71 -15.22 -3.01
CA THR A 72 20.42 -14.54 -4.28
C THR A 72 20.24 -13.03 -4.10
N GLU A 73 19.51 -12.58 -3.08
CA GLU A 73 19.35 -11.15 -2.78
C GLU A 73 20.70 -10.49 -2.49
N ARG A 74 21.58 -11.15 -1.71
CA ARG A 74 22.95 -10.65 -1.45
C ARG A 74 23.79 -10.58 -2.73
N LEU A 75 23.61 -11.52 -3.66
CA LEU A 75 24.25 -11.47 -4.99
C LEU A 75 23.72 -10.29 -5.82
N VAL A 76 22.41 -10.05 -5.82
CA VAL A 76 21.79 -8.91 -6.53
C VAL A 76 22.31 -7.58 -5.98
N GLN A 77 22.38 -7.44 -4.66
CA GLN A 77 22.96 -6.24 -4.02
C GLN A 77 24.42 -6.01 -4.40
N ARG A 78 25.24 -7.08 -4.48
CA ARG A 78 26.62 -6.99 -4.97
C ARG A 78 26.66 -6.46 -6.40
N LEU A 79 25.87 -7.06 -7.29
CA LEU A 79 25.86 -6.71 -8.71
C LEU A 79 25.41 -5.27 -8.92
N LEU A 80 24.34 -4.82 -8.25
CA LEU A 80 23.85 -3.45 -8.36
C LEU A 80 24.81 -2.42 -7.75
N SER A 81 25.47 -2.75 -6.64
CA SER A 81 26.53 -1.89 -6.07
C SER A 81 27.71 -1.73 -7.04
N SER A 82 28.08 -2.81 -7.73
CA SER A 82 29.08 -2.75 -8.80
C SER A 82 28.60 -1.91 -9.99
N VAL A 83 27.35 -2.06 -10.43
CA VAL A 83 26.76 -1.25 -11.50
C VAL A 83 26.90 0.24 -11.19
N GLY A 84 26.51 0.68 -9.99
CA GLY A 84 26.65 2.08 -9.58
C GLY A 84 28.09 2.57 -9.50
N SER A 85 29.03 1.66 -9.21
CA SER A 85 30.47 1.97 -9.23
C SER A 85 31.05 2.06 -10.65
N LEU A 86 30.48 1.33 -11.61
CA LEU A 86 30.89 1.33 -13.02
C LEU A 86 30.32 2.54 -13.78
N ASP A 87 29.05 2.88 -13.52
CA ASP A 87 28.38 4.05 -14.08
C ASP A 87 27.49 4.68 -12.98
N PRO A 88 27.93 5.81 -12.37
CA PRO A 88 27.18 6.47 -11.31
C PRO A 88 25.76 6.89 -11.68
N ARG A 89 25.43 7.01 -12.98
CA ARG A 89 24.07 7.31 -13.45
C ARG A 89 23.07 6.19 -13.13
N PHE A 90 23.57 4.96 -12.97
CA PHE A 90 22.79 3.77 -12.63
C PHE A 90 22.92 3.37 -11.15
N ALA A 91 23.53 4.22 -10.31
CA ALA A 91 23.58 3.99 -8.88
C ALA A 91 22.18 4.03 -8.27
N SER A 92 21.94 3.12 -7.33
CA SER A 92 20.70 3.01 -6.58
C SER A 92 21.03 2.78 -5.11
N LYS A 93 20.66 3.73 -4.24
CA LYS A 93 20.87 3.67 -2.80
C LYS A 93 20.02 2.58 -2.16
N PHE A 94 18.84 2.30 -2.74
CA PHE A 94 17.88 1.32 -2.24
C PHE A 94 17.61 0.23 -3.27
N LEU A 95 17.19 -0.94 -2.79
CA LEU A 95 16.62 -1.99 -3.62
C LEU A 95 15.16 -2.15 -3.22
N ILE A 96 14.24 -1.82 -4.11
CA ILE A 96 12.81 -1.79 -3.78
C ILE A 96 12.22 -3.15 -4.08
N ARG A 97 11.68 -3.83 -3.07
CA ARG A 97 10.99 -5.10 -3.26
C ARG A 97 9.62 -4.85 -3.91
N ASN A 98 9.34 -5.60 -4.96
CA ASN A 98 8.10 -5.52 -5.76
C ASN A 98 7.27 -6.82 -5.67
N ASP A 99 7.57 -7.69 -4.71
CA ASP A 99 6.80 -8.91 -4.50
C ASP A 99 5.46 -8.63 -3.80
N ASP A 100 4.40 -9.31 -4.22
CA ASP A 100 3.20 -9.47 -3.39
C ASP A 100 3.55 -10.36 -2.18
N GLU A 101 3.28 -9.90 -0.95
CA GLU A 101 3.65 -10.58 0.31
C GLU A 101 3.14 -12.03 0.45
N GLY A 102 2.24 -12.49 -0.45
CA GLY A 102 1.75 -13.87 -0.51
C GLY A 102 2.67 -14.88 -1.20
N ASN A 103 3.83 -14.48 -1.75
CA ASN A 103 4.66 -15.31 -2.64
C ASN A 103 5.83 -16.03 -1.94
N ILE A 104 5.68 -16.41 -0.66
CA ILE A 104 6.78 -17.02 0.12
C ILE A 104 7.26 -18.35 -0.52
N SER A 105 6.36 -19.11 -1.14
CA SER A 105 6.64 -20.37 -1.84
C SER A 105 7.15 -20.22 -3.28
N SER A 106 7.11 -19.03 -3.88
CA SER A 106 7.60 -18.81 -5.25
C SER A 106 9.12 -18.81 -5.29
N ASN A 107 9.74 -19.33 -6.36
CA ASN A 107 11.18 -19.19 -6.57
C ASN A 107 11.58 -17.86 -7.23
N THR A 108 10.66 -16.89 -7.28
CA THR A 108 10.87 -15.58 -7.91
C THR A 108 11.18 -14.49 -6.87
N LEU A 109 12.02 -13.53 -7.26
CA LEU A 109 12.28 -12.29 -6.54
C LEU A 109 12.13 -11.11 -7.50
N ASP A 110 11.21 -10.20 -7.23
CA ASP A 110 10.97 -9.03 -8.08
C ASP A 110 11.44 -7.75 -7.38
N TYR A 111 12.26 -6.97 -8.08
CA TYR A 111 12.82 -5.72 -7.58
C TYR A 111 12.61 -4.55 -8.55
N ILE A 112 12.41 -3.36 -8.00
CA ILE A 112 12.50 -2.08 -8.69
C ILE A 112 13.82 -1.41 -8.31
N VAL A 113 14.58 -0.99 -9.30
CA VAL A 113 15.82 -0.23 -9.17
C VAL A 113 15.55 1.21 -9.58
N ARG A 114 15.60 2.11 -8.60
CA ARG A 114 15.38 3.54 -8.79
C ARG A 114 16.66 4.20 -9.28
N LEU A 115 16.59 4.86 -10.44
CA LEU A 115 17.68 5.69 -10.94
C LEU A 115 17.71 6.99 -10.14
N ASP A 116 18.48 7.02 -9.06
CA ASP A 116 18.42 8.11 -8.07
C ASP A 116 18.77 9.48 -8.68
N CYS A 117 19.65 9.54 -9.67
CA CYS A 117 20.01 10.80 -10.33
C CYS A 117 18.95 11.35 -11.31
N LEU A 118 17.93 10.56 -11.64
CA LEU A 118 16.76 10.99 -12.42
C LEU A 118 15.50 11.09 -11.57
N SER A 119 15.53 10.70 -10.30
CA SER A 119 14.33 10.56 -9.49
C SER A 119 14.11 11.75 -8.55
N THR A 120 12.86 12.02 -8.20
CA THR A 120 12.46 12.95 -7.14
C THR A 120 11.76 12.20 -6.01
N PRO A 121 11.93 12.59 -4.74
CA PRO A 121 12.86 13.63 -4.26
C PRO A 121 14.33 13.18 -4.38
N SER A 122 15.26 14.14 -4.49
CA SER A 122 16.70 13.87 -4.49
C SER A 122 17.15 13.23 -3.18
N LEU A 123 18.21 12.41 -3.20
CA LEU A 123 18.71 11.73 -2.00
C LEU A 123 19.34 12.68 -0.99
N TYR A 124 19.95 13.76 -1.47
CA TYR A 124 20.64 14.78 -0.69
C TYR A 124 20.29 16.17 -1.24
N GLU A 125 20.23 17.16 -0.38
CA GLU A 125 19.94 18.56 -0.77
C GLU A 125 21.02 19.14 -1.71
N SER A 126 22.26 18.65 -1.60
CA SER A 126 23.37 19.04 -2.48
C SER A 126 23.29 18.48 -3.89
N ASP A 127 22.44 17.48 -4.13
CA ASP A 127 22.35 16.84 -5.45
C ASP A 127 21.60 17.76 -6.43
N ALA A 128 22.09 17.84 -7.67
CA ALA A 128 21.42 18.61 -8.71
C ALA A 128 20.02 18.02 -8.99
N MET A 129 18.99 18.87 -8.91
CA MET A 129 17.63 18.44 -9.22
C MET A 129 17.49 18.13 -10.71
N PRO A 130 16.97 16.93 -11.07
CA PRO A 130 16.80 16.56 -12.46
C PRO A 130 15.73 17.45 -13.11
N ARG A 131 16.03 17.97 -14.30
CA ARG A 131 15.10 18.77 -15.10
C ARG A 131 14.56 17.96 -16.28
N TYR A 132 13.26 17.70 -16.27
CA TYR A 132 12.51 17.04 -17.34
C TYR A 132 11.02 17.37 -17.24
N SER A 133 10.28 17.13 -18.31
CA SER A 133 8.80 17.15 -18.30
C SER A 133 8.25 15.74 -18.53
N VAL A 134 7.25 15.37 -17.76
CA VAL A 134 6.51 14.11 -17.91
C VAL A 134 5.27 14.38 -18.76
N ILE A 135 5.11 13.61 -19.85
CA ILE A 135 3.98 13.75 -20.77
C ILE A 135 3.11 12.49 -20.65
N GLU A 136 1.94 12.65 -20.04
CA GLU A 136 0.90 11.63 -19.94
C GLU A 136 -0.15 11.79 -21.06
N GLY A 137 -0.86 10.72 -21.40
CA GLY A 137 -2.03 10.78 -22.31
C GLY A 137 -1.71 11.11 -23.78
N ASP A 138 -0.43 11.00 -24.14
CA ASP A 138 0.05 11.19 -25.49
C ASP A 138 -0.50 10.14 -26.47
N THR A 139 -0.89 10.57 -27.68
CA THR A 139 -1.53 9.70 -28.67
C THR A 139 -0.62 8.57 -29.16
N ASP A 140 0.70 8.78 -29.09
CA ASP A 140 1.70 7.78 -29.49
C ASP A 140 1.96 6.74 -28.39
N CYS A 141 1.35 6.89 -27.21
CA CYS A 141 1.58 6.04 -26.04
C CYS A 141 0.29 5.36 -25.58
N PRO A 142 0.34 4.08 -25.15
CA PRO A 142 -0.80 3.45 -24.51
C PRO A 142 -1.22 4.18 -23.22
N ALA A 143 -2.48 4.02 -22.81
CA ALA A 143 -2.92 4.49 -21.50
C ALA A 143 -2.10 3.84 -20.37
N ALA A 144 -1.88 4.58 -19.28
CA ALA A 144 -0.95 4.24 -18.19
C ALA A 144 0.55 4.25 -18.57
N TYR A 145 0.91 4.90 -19.67
CA TYR A 145 2.30 5.19 -20.02
C TYR A 145 2.54 6.71 -20.12
N ALA A 146 3.78 7.12 -19.90
CA ALA A 146 4.25 8.48 -20.08
C ALA A 146 5.57 8.53 -20.85
N ARG A 147 5.86 9.67 -21.48
CA ARG A 147 7.19 9.99 -22.03
C ARG A 147 7.91 10.99 -21.15
N LEU A 148 9.22 10.83 -21.06
CA LEU A 148 10.08 11.74 -20.29
C LEU A 148 10.94 12.57 -21.23
N LYS A 149 10.69 13.88 -21.30
CA LYS A 149 11.50 14.80 -22.11
C LYS A 149 12.57 15.46 -21.24
N LEU A 150 13.83 15.11 -21.47
CA LEU A 150 14.94 15.64 -20.68
C LEU A 150 15.28 17.07 -21.11
N GLN A 151 15.72 17.88 -20.15
CA GLN A 151 16.04 19.28 -20.36
C GLN A 151 17.39 19.66 -19.73
N ALA A 152 17.95 20.79 -20.17
CA ALA A 152 19.13 21.43 -19.58
C ALA A 152 20.32 20.47 -19.35
N HIS A 153 20.86 20.43 -18.13
CA HIS A 153 22.01 19.61 -17.77
C HIS A 153 21.67 18.11 -17.75
N THR A 154 20.44 17.73 -17.40
CA THR A 154 19.97 16.33 -17.43
C THR A 154 20.10 15.73 -18.82
N LEU A 155 19.68 16.49 -19.85
CA LEU A 155 19.79 16.09 -21.25
C LEU A 155 21.25 15.89 -21.68
N LYS A 156 22.18 16.73 -21.20
CA LYS A 156 23.62 16.58 -21.49
C LYS A 156 24.19 15.31 -20.87
N THR A 157 23.83 15.00 -19.62
CA THR A 157 24.33 13.80 -18.91
C THR A 157 23.79 12.49 -19.50
N TRP A 158 22.58 12.53 -20.04
CA TRP A 158 21.85 11.36 -20.56
C TRP A 158 21.70 11.36 -22.09
N SER A 159 22.52 12.13 -22.80
CA SER A 159 22.42 12.33 -24.26
C SER A 159 22.45 11.03 -25.07
N ASP A 160 23.17 10.02 -24.58
CA ASP A 160 23.33 8.73 -25.26
C ASP A 160 22.02 7.91 -25.27
N PHE A 161 21.14 8.20 -24.31
CA PHE A 161 19.88 7.49 -24.04
C PHE A 161 18.65 8.21 -24.56
N VAL A 162 18.77 9.38 -25.18
CA VAL A 162 17.62 10.09 -25.75
C VAL A 162 17.42 9.78 -27.24
N ASN A 163 16.21 10.01 -27.74
CA ASN A 163 15.93 10.06 -29.17
C ASN A 163 16.11 11.50 -29.73
N GLY A 164 15.95 11.67 -31.04
CA GLY A 164 16.13 12.98 -31.70
C GLY A 164 15.21 14.09 -31.18
N ASN A 165 14.12 13.75 -30.50
CA ASN A 165 13.17 14.71 -29.91
C ASN A 165 13.47 15.01 -28.42
N GLY A 166 14.54 14.44 -27.87
CA GLY A 166 14.94 14.61 -26.47
C GLY A 166 14.18 13.73 -25.47
N TYR A 167 13.43 12.72 -25.93
CA TYR A 167 12.77 11.76 -25.05
C TYR A 167 13.72 10.66 -24.61
N LEU A 168 13.73 10.36 -23.31
CA LEU A 168 14.51 9.27 -22.74
C LEU A 168 13.99 7.91 -23.22
N ARG A 169 14.86 7.14 -23.86
CA ARG A 169 14.56 5.82 -24.39
C ARG A 169 14.78 4.75 -23.32
N ARG A 170 13.71 4.06 -22.94
CA ARG A 170 13.77 2.97 -21.96
C ARG A 170 14.59 1.78 -22.43
N ASP A 171 14.51 1.42 -23.71
CA ASP A 171 15.20 0.27 -24.28
C ASP A 171 16.72 0.44 -24.19
N LYS A 172 17.24 1.63 -24.50
CA LYS A 172 18.68 1.93 -24.35
C LYS A 172 19.14 1.91 -22.88
N VAL A 173 18.34 2.47 -21.97
CA VAL A 173 18.66 2.49 -20.53
C VAL A 173 18.70 1.06 -19.98
N GLN A 174 17.69 0.24 -20.33
CA GLN A 174 17.60 -1.15 -19.91
C GLN A 174 18.73 -2.00 -20.48
N ALA A 175 19.02 -1.90 -21.78
CA ALA A 175 20.13 -2.60 -22.41
C ALA A 175 21.47 -2.25 -21.75
N ARG A 176 21.69 -0.97 -21.42
CA ARG A 176 22.89 -0.54 -20.71
C ARG A 176 22.98 -1.12 -19.30
N LEU A 177 21.86 -1.23 -18.57
CA LEU A 177 21.87 -1.90 -17.27
C LEU A 177 22.27 -3.38 -17.41
N VAL A 178 21.77 -4.08 -18.43
CA VAL A 178 22.14 -5.49 -18.71
C VAL A 178 23.64 -5.61 -18.97
N GLU A 179 24.21 -4.74 -19.79
CA GLU A 179 25.66 -4.68 -20.02
C GLU A 179 26.44 -4.48 -18.71
N LEU A 180 26.02 -3.53 -17.87
CA LEU A 180 26.67 -3.23 -16.60
C LEU A 180 26.56 -4.39 -15.61
N LEU A 181 25.41 -5.09 -15.57
CA LEU A 181 25.22 -6.29 -14.74
C LEU A 181 26.10 -7.45 -15.20
N ALA A 182 26.23 -7.66 -16.51
CA ALA A 182 27.12 -8.68 -17.07
C ALA A 182 28.60 -8.37 -16.77
N LEU A 183 29.00 -7.10 -16.86
CA LEU A 183 30.33 -6.64 -16.44
C LEU A 183 30.56 -6.77 -14.93
N ALA A 184 29.53 -6.52 -14.11
CA ALA A 184 29.60 -6.70 -12.66
C ALA A 184 29.73 -8.17 -12.26
N ALA A 185 29.10 -9.09 -13.01
CA ALA A 185 29.18 -10.52 -12.77
C ALA A 185 30.57 -11.09 -13.10
N SER A 186 31.30 -10.50 -14.06
CA SER A 186 32.65 -10.94 -14.43
C SER A 186 33.77 -10.38 -13.56
N LYS A 187 33.50 -9.35 -12.75
CA LYS A 187 34.49 -8.75 -11.82
C LYS A 187 34.46 -9.41 -10.46
N GLU A 188 35.62 -9.46 -9.79
CA GLU A 188 35.74 -9.99 -8.41
C GLU A 188 35.30 -8.99 -7.33
N ALA A 189 35.46 -7.68 -7.57
CA ALA A 189 35.08 -6.63 -6.64
C ALA A 189 33.59 -6.19 -6.80
N PRO A 190 32.91 -5.79 -5.72
CA PRO A 190 33.37 -5.76 -4.33
C PRO A 190 33.25 -7.14 -3.66
N VAL A 191 34.26 -7.48 -2.86
CA VAL A 191 34.31 -8.75 -2.08
C VAL A 191 33.49 -8.64 -0.80
N SER A 192 33.44 -7.45 -0.20
CA SER A 192 32.74 -7.20 1.06
C SER A 192 31.79 -6.00 0.95
N PRO A 193 30.59 -6.08 1.57
CA PRO A 193 29.70 -4.93 1.71
C PRO A 193 30.31 -3.75 2.47
N LEU A 194 31.34 -4.00 3.29
CA LEU A 194 32.02 -2.94 4.05
C LEU A 194 32.80 -1.97 3.16
N HIS A 195 33.15 -2.38 1.94
CA HIS A 195 33.88 -1.56 0.97
C HIS A 195 32.95 -0.79 0.02
N VAL A 196 31.63 -0.97 0.14
CA VAL A 196 30.66 -0.27 -0.69
C VAL A 196 30.37 1.10 -0.06
N ASP A 197 30.31 2.15 -0.88
CA ASP A 197 29.81 3.44 -0.43
C ASP A 197 28.28 3.38 -0.28
N GLU A 198 27.84 3.16 0.96
CA GLU A 198 26.43 3.10 1.30
C GLU A 198 25.73 4.47 1.19
N SER A 199 26.44 5.58 1.02
CA SER A 199 25.74 6.85 0.77
C SER A 199 25.04 6.88 -0.60
N CYS A 200 25.50 6.08 -1.57
CA CYS A 200 24.95 6.07 -2.93
C CYS A 200 24.54 4.68 -3.46
N CYS A 201 25.00 3.60 -2.82
CA CYS A 201 24.72 2.23 -3.25
C CYS A 201 23.95 1.41 -2.19
N CYS A 202 23.35 0.30 -2.64
CA CYS A 202 22.61 -0.66 -1.80
C CYS A 202 23.46 -1.91 -1.49
N GLY A 203 24.48 -1.80 -0.64
CA GLY A 203 25.34 -2.93 -0.27
C GLY A 203 24.88 -3.69 0.99
N ILE A 204 24.12 -3.04 1.87
CA ILE A 204 23.64 -3.60 3.15
C ILE A 204 22.19 -4.10 3.10
N PRO A 205 21.84 -5.14 3.87
CA PRO A 205 20.50 -5.73 3.82
C PRO A 205 19.40 -4.75 4.30
N GLY A 206 19.72 -3.84 5.22
CA GLY A 206 18.76 -2.84 5.71
C GLY A 206 18.25 -1.84 4.67
N LYS A 207 18.76 -1.86 3.43
CA LYS A 207 18.27 -1.02 2.32
C LYS A 207 17.50 -1.78 1.25
N VAL A 208 17.22 -3.06 1.48
CA VAL A 208 16.17 -3.77 0.75
C VAL A 208 14.86 -3.47 1.46
N VAL A 209 13.98 -2.72 0.80
CA VAL A 209 12.77 -2.14 1.42
C VAL A 209 11.59 -2.28 0.49
N ASP A 210 10.36 -2.33 1.02
CA ASP A 210 9.18 -2.13 0.20
C ASP A 210 9.03 -0.66 -0.23
N SER A 211 8.17 -0.44 -1.23
CA SER A 211 7.91 0.87 -1.84
C SER A 211 7.37 1.92 -0.86
N TYR A 212 6.54 1.52 0.11
CA TYR A 212 5.95 2.45 1.08
C TYR A 212 6.95 2.81 2.18
N THR A 213 7.75 1.85 2.65
CA THR A 213 8.88 2.13 3.54
C THR A 213 9.87 3.10 2.90
N LEU A 214 10.20 2.92 1.61
CA LEU A 214 11.06 3.86 0.90
C LEU A 214 10.44 5.26 0.82
N TYR A 215 9.14 5.37 0.50
CA TYR A 215 8.43 6.66 0.49
C TYR A 215 8.60 7.41 1.82
N ASN A 216 8.46 6.72 2.95
CA ASN A 216 8.66 7.33 4.27
C ASN A 216 10.13 7.70 4.54
N ILE A 217 11.08 6.85 4.15
CA ILE A 217 12.53 7.14 4.30
C ILE A 217 12.92 8.40 3.52
N LEU A 218 12.41 8.57 2.30
CA LEU A 218 12.76 9.70 1.43
C LEU A 218 12.26 11.06 1.95
N LYS A 219 11.27 11.08 2.85
CA LYS A 219 10.83 12.30 3.54
C LYS A 219 11.70 12.71 4.73
N ILE A 220 12.58 11.81 5.18
CA ILE A 220 13.42 12.01 6.35
C ILE A 220 14.79 12.51 5.87
N PRO A 221 15.37 13.56 6.49
CA PRO A 221 16.73 14.01 6.18
C PRO A 221 17.77 12.90 6.33
N PRO A 222 18.80 12.83 5.47
CA PRO A 222 19.81 11.76 5.49
C PRO A 222 20.50 11.57 6.83
N GLN A 223 20.76 12.65 7.57
CA GLN A 223 21.43 12.64 8.89
C GLN A 223 20.65 11.88 9.96
N LYS A 224 19.38 11.58 9.71
CA LYS A 224 18.48 10.83 10.59
C LYS A 224 18.32 9.37 10.15
N HIS A 225 19.08 8.91 9.14
CA HIS A 225 18.98 7.54 8.62
C HIS A 225 19.89 6.57 9.38
N VAL A 226 19.33 5.42 9.75
CA VAL A 226 20.07 4.27 10.28
C VAL A 226 19.56 2.98 9.66
N TYR A 227 20.48 2.07 9.33
CA TYR A 227 20.17 0.81 8.66
C TYR A 227 20.85 -0.37 9.35
N TYR A 228 20.22 -1.54 9.26
CA TYR A 228 20.87 -2.79 9.62
C TYR A 228 21.96 -3.16 8.60
N GLY A 229 23.16 -3.41 9.11
CA GLY A 229 24.31 -3.90 8.35
C GLY A 229 24.29 -5.41 8.14
N PRO A 230 25.24 -5.95 7.35
CA PRO A 230 25.34 -7.39 7.14
C PRO A 230 25.70 -8.11 8.44
N GLY A 231 25.23 -9.35 8.58
CA GLY A 231 25.59 -10.23 9.70
C GLY A 231 27.02 -10.80 9.60
N GLY A 232 27.50 -11.37 10.70
CA GLY A 232 28.80 -12.05 10.76
C GLY A 232 30.00 -11.13 11.04
N ASN A 233 31.10 -11.74 11.51
CA ASN A 233 32.33 -11.05 11.89
C ASN A 233 33.01 -10.41 10.67
N VAL A 234 33.11 -11.16 9.57
CA VAL A 234 33.69 -10.72 8.29
C VAL A 234 32.66 -10.92 7.18
N PRO A 235 31.75 -9.95 6.97
CA PRO A 235 30.71 -10.08 5.96
C PRO A 235 31.32 -10.08 4.56
N ARG A 236 30.93 -11.07 3.75
CA ARG A 236 31.33 -11.19 2.34
C ARG A 236 30.09 -11.24 1.46
N PHE A 237 30.22 -10.73 0.25
CA PHE A 237 29.21 -11.02 -0.77
C PHE A 237 29.42 -12.44 -1.32
N PRO A 238 28.35 -13.07 -1.85
CA PRO A 238 28.49 -14.28 -2.64
C PRO A 238 29.36 -14.03 -3.88
N ASP A 239 30.23 -14.99 -4.22
CA ASP A 239 31.06 -14.92 -5.42
C ASP A 239 30.23 -15.33 -6.64
N PRO A 240 30.12 -14.53 -7.71
CA PRO A 240 29.39 -14.92 -8.93
C PRO A 240 29.81 -16.27 -9.50
N ARG A 241 31.06 -16.71 -9.28
CA ARG A 241 31.58 -18.00 -9.74
C ARG A 241 30.92 -19.20 -9.06
N ASP A 242 30.26 -19.00 -7.91
CA ASP A 242 29.50 -20.04 -7.21
C ASP A 242 28.13 -20.31 -7.84
N PHE A 243 27.79 -19.60 -8.92
CA PHE A 243 26.49 -19.64 -9.57
C PHE A 243 26.61 -19.85 -11.08
N ARG A 244 25.59 -20.48 -11.67
CA ARG A 244 25.32 -20.30 -13.10
C ARG A 244 24.32 -19.16 -13.25
N LEU A 245 24.79 -18.07 -13.84
CA LEU A 245 24.03 -16.85 -14.01
C LEU A 245 23.69 -16.63 -15.48
N ALA A 246 22.41 -16.44 -15.78
CA ALA A 246 21.95 -15.95 -17.07
C ALA A 246 21.23 -14.63 -16.88
N ILE A 247 21.66 -13.58 -17.59
CA ILE A 247 21.06 -12.24 -17.55
C ILE A 247 20.49 -11.96 -18.94
N VAL A 248 19.19 -11.67 -19.02
CA VAL A 248 18.46 -11.49 -20.27
C VAL A 248 17.70 -10.18 -20.24
N ASP A 249 17.76 -9.45 -21.36
CA ASP A 249 16.96 -8.26 -21.60
C ASP A 249 15.57 -8.65 -22.12
N GLU A 250 14.49 -8.27 -21.43
CA GLU A 250 13.13 -8.64 -21.81
C GLU A 250 12.15 -7.46 -21.74
N PRO A 251 11.02 -7.52 -22.48
CA PRO A 251 9.97 -6.52 -22.36
C PRO A 251 9.47 -6.34 -20.92
N GLU A 252 9.48 -7.40 -20.11
CA GLU A 252 9.02 -7.36 -18.71
C GLU A 252 10.08 -6.90 -17.71
N GLY A 253 11.27 -6.50 -18.17
CA GLY A 253 12.41 -6.09 -17.34
C GLY A 253 13.63 -6.97 -17.54
N VAL A 254 14.68 -6.70 -16.77
CA VAL A 254 15.90 -7.52 -16.79
C VAL A 254 15.65 -8.80 -15.99
N ARG A 255 15.72 -9.95 -16.65
CA ARG A 255 15.54 -11.25 -16.01
C ARG A 255 16.91 -11.87 -15.71
N MET A 256 17.09 -12.34 -14.47
CA MET A 256 18.28 -13.07 -14.06
C MET A 256 17.90 -14.45 -13.52
N ARG A 257 18.48 -15.51 -14.07
CA ARG A 257 18.32 -16.86 -13.54
C ARG A 257 19.57 -17.25 -12.78
N VAL A 258 19.39 -17.62 -11.51
CA VAL A 258 20.46 -17.99 -10.58
C VAL A 258 20.30 -19.46 -10.20
N GLU A 259 21.24 -20.29 -10.66
CA GLU A 259 21.37 -21.69 -10.24
C GLU A 259 22.62 -21.85 -9.38
N PHE A 260 22.51 -22.59 -8.29
CA PHE A 260 23.59 -22.73 -7.30
C PHE A 260 24.49 -23.90 -7.66
N LEU A 261 25.82 -23.69 -7.63
CA LEU A 261 26.80 -24.78 -7.80
C LEU A 261 27.09 -25.50 -6.48
N SER A 262 26.72 -24.91 -5.34
CA SER A 262 26.92 -25.52 -4.03
C SER A 262 26.06 -26.79 -3.85
N PRO A 263 26.60 -27.90 -3.31
CA PRO A 263 25.82 -29.13 -3.08
C PRO A 263 24.59 -28.95 -2.19
N ALA A 264 24.60 -27.96 -1.29
CA ALA A 264 23.51 -27.70 -0.37
C ALA A 264 22.27 -27.07 -1.03
N LEU A 265 22.46 -26.35 -2.14
CA LEU A 265 21.40 -25.59 -2.83
C LEU A 265 21.29 -25.94 -4.32
N ASN A 266 21.97 -27.00 -4.79
CA ASN A 266 22.02 -27.37 -6.21
C ASN A 266 20.65 -27.70 -6.83
N ALA A 267 19.68 -28.10 -6.01
CA ALA A 267 18.30 -28.36 -6.42
C ALA A 267 17.46 -27.08 -6.52
N CYS A 268 17.96 -25.94 -6.03
CA CYS A 268 17.28 -24.66 -6.07
C CYS A 268 17.69 -23.87 -7.32
N SER A 269 16.70 -23.25 -7.96
CA SER A 269 16.89 -22.23 -8.99
C SER A 269 16.01 -21.06 -8.62
N VAL A 270 16.59 -19.86 -8.53
CA VAL A 270 15.87 -18.62 -8.21
C VAL A 270 15.86 -17.74 -9.45
N GLU A 271 14.68 -17.23 -9.79
CA GLU A 271 14.49 -16.26 -10.85
C GLU A 271 14.37 -14.87 -10.25
N VAL A 272 15.11 -13.91 -10.78
CA VAL A 272 15.09 -12.52 -10.32
C VAL A 272 14.64 -11.64 -11.47
N ARG A 273 13.68 -10.75 -11.21
CA ARG A 273 13.28 -9.70 -12.13
C ARG A 273 13.71 -8.35 -11.58
N VAL A 274 14.39 -7.57 -12.41
CA VAL A 274 14.83 -6.22 -12.08
C VAL A 274 14.19 -5.22 -13.05
N LEU A 275 13.39 -4.31 -12.49
CA LEU A 275 12.71 -3.25 -13.21
C LEU A 275 13.45 -1.93 -12.99
N VAL A 276 13.94 -1.32 -14.07
CA VAL A 276 14.53 0.03 -13.99
C VAL A 276 13.41 1.05 -13.89
N ALA A 277 13.52 1.96 -12.95
CA ALA A 277 12.50 2.96 -12.72
C ALA A 277 13.06 4.34 -12.37
N ILE A 278 12.24 5.35 -12.63
CA ILE A 278 12.43 6.72 -12.18
C ILE A 278 11.32 7.00 -11.18
N GLY A 279 11.65 7.30 -9.94
CA GLY A 279 10.68 7.64 -8.90
C GLY A 279 10.32 9.12 -8.96
N LEU A 280 9.04 9.45 -8.80
CA LEU A 280 8.55 10.83 -8.75
C LEU A 280 7.68 11.03 -7.53
N ASP A 281 7.91 12.13 -6.82
CA ASP A 281 7.04 12.61 -5.74
C ASP A 281 5.85 13.37 -6.32
N ALA A 282 5.10 12.70 -7.21
CA ALA A 282 3.93 13.25 -7.85
C ALA A 282 2.91 12.13 -8.12
N TRP A 283 1.64 12.49 -8.12
CA TRP A 283 0.51 11.64 -8.48
C TRP A 283 0.13 11.85 -9.95
N PRO A 284 -0.16 10.80 -10.73
CA PRO A 284 -0.50 10.96 -12.14
C PRO A 284 -1.74 11.84 -12.33
N SER A 285 -1.74 12.64 -13.40
CA SER A 285 -2.86 13.53 -13.73
C SER A 285 -4.00 12.83 -14.48
N THR A 286 -3.68 11.69 -15.11
CA THR A 286 -4.60 10.93 -15.98
C THR A 286 -5.46 9.90 -15.24
N THR A 287 -5.28 9.74 -13.93
CA THR A 287 -6.12 8.87 -13.09
C THR A 287 -7.32 9.63 -12.52
N ASP A 288 -8.42 8.92 -12.33
CA ASP A 288 -9.61 9.39 -11.60
C ASP A 288 -9.60 8.96 -10.11
N PHE A 289 -8.59 8.20 -9.69
CA PHE A 289 -8.37 7.84 -8.29
C PHE A 289 -7.54 8.92 -7.58
N PRO A 290 -7.87 9.30 -6.33
CA PRO A 290 -8.94 8.77 -5.48
C PRO A 290 -10.28 9.51 -5.64
N PHE A 291 -10.35 10.54 -6.48
CA PHE A 291 -11.49 11.49 -6.58
C PHE A 291 -12.84 10.84 -6.90
N ARG A 292 -12.86 9.68 -7.57
CA ARG A 292 -14.10 8.92 -7.81
C ARG A 292 -14.72 8.32 -6.54
N VAL A 293 -13.96 8.20 -5.44
CA VAL A 293 -14.44 7.58 -4.20
C VAL A 293 -15.10 8.63 -3.29
N PRO A 294 -16.39 8.45 -2.91
CA PRO A 294 -17.10 9.45 -2.12
C PRO A 294 -16.57 9.53 -0.68
N LEU A 295 -16.65 10.71 -0.07
CA LEU A 295 -16.26 10.93 1.34
C LEU A 295 -17.04 10.07 2.36
N GLY A 296 -18.17 9.50 1.96
CA GLY A 296 -18.94 8.56 2.78
C GLY A 296 -18.45 7.10 2.71
N HIS A 297 -17.46 6.79 1.87
CA HIS A 297 -16.89 5.46 1.73
C HIS A 297 -16.07 5.08 2.98
N ALA A 298 -16.13 3.81 3.40
CA ALA A 298 -15.44 3.33 4.60
C ALA A 298 -13.92 3.56 4.56
N ASP A 299 -13.31 3.27 3.40
CA ASP A 299 -11.88 3.39 3.15
C ASP A 299 -11.46 4.71 2.47
N CYS A 300 -12.32 5.74 2.46
CA CYS A 300 -11.99 7.02 1.78
C CYS A 300 -10.67 7.62 2.27
N LEU A 301 -10.44 7.65 3.60
CA LEU A 301 -9.20 8.17 4.18
C LEU A 301 -7.97 7.37 3.72
N LEU A 302 -8.09 6.04 3.64
CA LEU A 302 -7.04 5.16 3.16
C LEU A 302 -6.68 5.47 1.70
N TYR A 303 -7.67 5.66 0.84
CA TYR A 303 -7.43 5.91 -0.58
C TYR A 303 -6.77 7.26 -0.83
N HIS A 304 -7.14 8.31 -0.10
CA HIS A 304 -6.41 9.58 -0.16
C HIS A 304 -4.98 9.44 0.38
N GLN A 305 -4.75 8.69 1.46
CA GLN A 305 -3.39 8.41 1.95
C GLN A 305 -2.55 7.64 0.91
N ALA A 306 -3.15 6.67 0.22
CA ALA A 306 -2.47 5.92 -0.84
C ALA A 306 -2.07 6.84 -2.00
N ALA A 307 -2.94 7.78 -2.36
CA ALA A 307 -2.68 8.76 -3.43
C ALA A 307 -1.60 9.81 -3.10
N GLU A 308 -1.10 9.86 -1.85
CA GLU A 308 0.03 10.72 -1.49
C GLU A 308 1.40 10.08 -1.79
N THR A 309 1.45 8.79 -2.12
CA THR A 309 2.70 7.99 -2.10
C THR A 309 3.61 8.11 -3.33
N GLY A 310 3.27 9.01 -4.27
CA GLY A 310 4.01 9.24 -5.51
C GLY A 310 3.86 8.13 -6.56
N MET A 311 4.65 8.22 -7.63
CA MET A 311 4.62 7.27 -8.75
C MET A 311 6.01 6.86 -9.23
N TYR A 312 6.06 5.78 -10.00
CA TYR A 312 7.28 5.30 -10.67
C TYR A 312 7.04 5.17 -12.17
N LEU A 313 7.97 5.72 -12.96
CA LEU A 313 8.05 5.47 -14.40
C LEU A 313 8.97 4.28 -14.64
N VAL A 314 8.40 3.15 -15.04
CA VAL A 314 9.08 1.86 -15.12
C VAL A 314 9.35 1.46 -16.56
N GLY A 315 10.56 0.96 -16.83
CA GLY A 315 10.93 0.37 -18.11
C GLY A 315 10.23 -0.97 -18.33
N TYR A 316 8.99 -0.94 -18.83
CA TYR A 316 8.19 -2.15 -19.09
C TYR A 316 7.51 -2.08 -20.47
N GLY A 317 7.32 -3.22 -21.12
CA GLY A 317 6.67 -3.37 -22.43
C GLY A 317 7.63 -3.39 -23.62
N VAL A 318 7.11 -3.12 -24.82
CA VAL A 318 7.87 -3.12 -26.09
C VAL A 318 8.13 -1.73 -26.66
N GLN A 319 7.51 -0.70 -26.08
CA GLN A 319 7.67 0.68 -26.55
C GLN A 319 9.04 1.22 -26.15
N SER A 320 9.74 1.86 -27.09
CA SER A 320 11.14 2.28 -26.90
C SER A 320 11.30 3.52 -26.03
N SER A 321 10.37 4.47 -26.08
CA SER A 321 10.43 5.76 -25.35
C SER A 321 9.28 6.00 -24.38
N ALA A 322 8.34 5.06 -24.28
CA ALA A 322 7.25 5.12 -23.33
C ALA A 322 7.62 4.34 -22.05
N TRP A 323 7.34 4.93 -20.90
CA TRP A 323 7.57 4.35 -19.58
C TRP A 323 6.23 4.05 -18.92
N GLN A 324 6.06 2.86 -18.37
CA GLN A 324 4.81 2.49 -17.70
C GLN A 324 4.71 3.22 -16.37
N ILE A 325 3.59 3.88 -16.10
CA ILE A 325 3.31 4.48 -14.81
C ILE A 325 2.88 3.36 -13.84
N ARG A 326 3.58 3.22 -12.71
CA ARG A 326 3.24 2.29 -11.63
C ARG A 326 3.13 3.01 -10.30
N LEU A 327 2.26 2.48 -9.44
CA LEU A 327 1.94 3.09 -8.13
C LEU A 327 2.21 2.09 -6.99
N PRO A 328 3.42 1.48 -6.90
CA PRO A 328 3.69 0.36 -6.01
C PRO A 328 3.52 0.71 -4.53
N ALA A 329 3.76 1.96 -4.12
CA ALA A 329 3.57 2.39 -2.74
C ALA A 329 2.08 2.53 -2.39
N ALA A 330 1.27 3.13 -3.26
CA ALA A 330 -0.19 3.24 -3.09
C ALA A 330 -0.82 1.85 -3.00
N GLU A 331 -0.39 0.98 -3.91
CA GLU A 331 -0.69 -0.43 -3.94
C GLU A 331 -0.36 -1.12 -2.60
N TYR A 332 0.85 -0.93 -2.07
CA TYR A 332 1.26 -1.49 -0.78
C TYR A 332 0.38 -1.00 0.37
N VAL A 333 0.11 0.31 0.43
CA VAL A 333 -0.73 0.94 1.48
C VAL A 333 -2.12 0.33 1.50
N ILE A 334 -2.77 0.21 0.34
CA ILE A 334 -4.13 -0.33 0.26
C ILE A 334 -4.17 -1.80 0.69
N MET A 335 -3.23 -2.61 0.21
CA MET A 335 -3.25 -4.04 0.54
C MET A 335 -2.94 -4.29 2.01
N ASN A 336 -1.94 -3.61 2.56
CA ASN A 336 -1.47 -3.81 3.93
C ASN A 336 -2.27 -3.04 4.98
N HIS A 337 -3.30 -2.29 4.57
CA HIS A 337 -4.28 -1.72 5.49
C HIS A 337 -5.08 -2.81 6.24
N TYR A 338 -5.49 -3.85 5.51
CA TYR A 338 -6.26 -4.94 6.09
C TYR A 338 -5.36 -5.92 6.84
N GLY A 339 -5.74 -6.26 8.07
CA GLY A 339 -4.96 -7.17 8.92
C GLY A 339 -4.72 -8.53 8.26
N PRO A 340 -3.65 -9.26 8.64
CA PRO A 340 -3.22 -10.50 7.98
C PRO A 340 -4.26 -11.63 8.05
N ASN A 341 -5.13 -11.61 9.05
CA ASN A 341 -6.21 -12.58 9.25
C ASN A 341 -7.59 -12.03 8.84
N SER A 342 -7.66 -10.87 8.19
CA SER A 342 -8.92 -10.32 7.69
C SER A 342 -9.48 -11.16 6.54
N THR A 343 -10.80 -11.12 6.36
CA THR A 343 -11.47 -11.76 5.21
C THR A 343 -10.91 -11.24 3.89
N VAL A 344 -10.69 -9.93 3.75
CA VAL A 344 -10.13 -9.31 2.54
C VAL A 344 -8.78 -9.93 2.17
N ARG A 345 -7.86 -10.02 3.14
CA ARG A 345 -6.55 -10.64 2.91
C ARG A 345 -6.65 -12.13 2.59
N THR A 346 -7.57 -12.82 3.28
CA THR A 346 -7.82 -14.25 3.10
C THR A 346 -8.35 -14.55 1.68
N VAL A 347 -9.31 -13.75 1.18
CA VAL A 347 -9.83 -13.82 -0.20
C VAL A 347 -8.68 -13.68 -1.20
N LEU A 348 -7.84 -12.64 -1.07
CA LEU A 348 -6.70 -12.43 -1.96
C LEU A 348 -5.76 -13.63 -1.99
N ASN A 349 -5.38 -14.15 -0.82
CA ASN A 349 -4.45 -15.28 -0.73
C ASN A 349 -5.02 -16.54 -1.40
N ILE A 350 -6.33 -16.77 -1.30
CA ILE A 350 -7.00 -17.91 -1.96
C ILE A 350 -7.08 -17.70 -3.47
N LEU A 351 -7.34 -16.49 -3.95
CA LEU A 351 -7.32 -16.17 -5.37
C LEU A 351 -5.91 -16.37 -5.95
N TYR A 352 -4.86 -15.97 -5.23
CA TYR A 352 -3.47 -16.23 -5.64
C TYR A 352 -3.15 -17.72 -5.69
N GLY A 353 -3.56 -18.49 -4.67
CA GLY A 353 -3.44 -19.95 -4.71
C GLY A 353 -4.23 -20.57 -5.87
N THR A 354 -5.35 -19.98 -6.26
CA THR A 354 -6.15 -20.43 -7.42
C THR A 354 -5.44 -20.16 -8.74
N VAL A 355 -4.75 -19.02 -8.87
CA VAL A 355 -3.88 -18.74 -10.04
C VAL A 355 -2.75 -19.76 -10.11
N ASP A 356 -2.13 -20.08 -8.97
CA ASP A 356 -1.05 -21.07 -8.91
C ASP A 356 -1.56 -22.48 -9.27
N ASP A 357 -2.78 -22.86 -8.84
CA ASP A 357 -3.46 -24.10 -9.24
C ASP A 357 -3.72 -24.14 -10.77
N LEU A 358 -4.21 -23.05 -11.34
CA LEU A 358 -4.45 -22.92 -12.78
C LEU A 358 -3.13 -23.08 -13.56
N ASP A 359 -2.07 -22.42 -13.12
CA ASP A 359 -0.73 -22.54 -13.70
C ASP A 359 -0.19 -23.97 -13.65
N GLN A 360 -0.40 -24.69 -12.55
CA GLN A 360 -0.01 -26.10 -12.42
C GLN A 360 -0.84 -27.00 -13.35
N ALA A 361 -2.15 -26.78 -13.43
CA ALA A 361 -3.03 -27.54 -14.31
C ALA A 361 -2.68 -27.36 -15.80
N ARG A 362 -2.16 -26.20 -16.20
CA ARG A 362 -1.64 -25.98 -17.56
C ARG A 362 -0.39 -26.81 -17.84
N LYS A 363 0.55 -26.90 -16.89
CA LYS A 363 1.80 -27.65 -17.05
C LYS A 363 1.59 -29.16 -17.24
N THR A 364 0.53 -29.72 -16.67
CA THR A 364 0.22 -31.15 -16.80
C THR A 364 -0.44 -31.49 -18.14
N LYS A 365 -1.16 -30.55 -18.77
CA LYS A 365 -1.72 -30.68 -20.12
C LYS A 365 -0.65 -30.49 -21.20
N ARG A 366 0.21 -31.50 -21.41
CA ARG A 366 1.35 -31.49 -22.36
C ARG A 366 1.02 -31.22 -23.84
N GLN A 367 -0.24 -31.01 -24.24
CA GLN A 367 -0.68 -31.00 -25.64
C GLN A 367 -1.22 -29.65 -26.16
N GLN A 368 -1.30 -28.60 -25.34
CA GLN A 368 -1.70 -27.26 -25.80
C GLN A 368 -0.70 -26.21 -25.32
N VAL A 369 -0.31 -25.30 -26.23
CA VAL A 369 0.37 -24.06 -25.86
C VAL A 369 -0.65 -23.25 -25.04
N SER A 370 -0.48 -23.24 -23.73
CA SER A 370 -1.39 -22.52 -22.83
C SER A 370 -0.72 -21.24 -22.37
N TYR A 371 -1.28 -20.11 -22.80
CA TYR A 371 -0.81 -18.78 -22.42
C TYR A 371 -1.25 -18.43 -21.00
N LYS A 372 -0.37 -17.77 -20.25
CA LYS A 372 -0.69 -17.27 -18.90
C LYS A 372 -1.40 -15.92 -18.99
N ILE A 373 -2.68 -15.95 -19.35
CA ILE A 373 -3.49 -14.73 -19.48
C ILE A 373 -3.82 -14.19 -18.10
N LEU A 374 -4.39 -15.02 -17.22
CA LEU A 374 -4.67 -14.62 -15.83
C LEU A 374 -3.39 -14.55 -15.00
N ASN A 375 -3.28 -13.49 -14.20
CA ASN A 375 -2.20 -13.29 -13.25
C ASN A 375 -2.75 -12.75 -11.92
N LYS A 376 -1.87 -12.69 -10.91
CA LYS A 376 -2.20 -12.22 -9.55
C LYS A 376 -2.70 -10.76 -9.57
N TYR A 377 -2.16 -9.92 -10.45
CA TYR A 377 -2.54 -8.51 -10.55
C TYR A 377 -3.98 -8.29 -11.02
N ILE A 378 -4.48 -9.14 -11.94
CA ILE A 378 -5.88 -9.09 -12.40
C ILE A 378 -6.84 -9.39 -11.25
N PHE A 379 -6.60 -10.46 -10.47
CA PHE A 379 -7.46 -10.78 -9.32
C PHE A 379 -7.37 -9.73 -8.21
N ARG A 380 -6.18 -9.16 -7.99
CA ARG A 380 -6.01 -8.02 -7.09
C ARG A 380 -6.84 -6.82 -7.54
N THR A 381 -6.81 -6.49 -8.82
CA THR A 381 -7.62 -5.41 -9.41
C THR A 381 -9.12 -5.67 -9.19
N LEU A 382 -9.60 -6.90 -9.44
CA LEU A 382 -10.99 -7.26 -9.19
C LEU A 382 -11.40 -7.14 -7.73
N LEU A 383 -10.51 -7.52 -6.80
CA LEU A 383 -10.78 -7.37 -5.37
C LEU A 383 -10.85 -5.89 -4.96
N LEU A 384 -9.97 -5.04 -5.49
CA LEU A 384 -9.99 -3.61 -5.23
C LEU A 384 -11.26 -2.94 -5.79
N GLU A 385 -11.69 -3.33 -6.99
CA GLU A 385 -12.98 -2.91 -7.55
C GLU A 385 -14.15 -3.33 -6.66
N GLU A 386 -14.16 -4.58 -6.16
CA GLU A 386 -15.22 -5.06 -5.26
C GLU A 386 -15.23 -4.29 -3.93
N LEU A 387 -14.07 -4.00 -3.35
CA LEU A 387 -13.97 -3.21 -2.12
C LEU A 387 -14.54 -1.80 -2.30
N GLU A 388 -14.30 -1.19 -3.47
CA GLU A 388 -14.80 0.13 -3.83
C GLU A 388 -16.31 0.13 -4.12
N GLU A 389 -16.81 -0.81 -4.93
CA GLU A 389 -18.22 -0.91 -5.31
C GLU A 389 -19.14 -1.39 -4.16
N ALA A 390 -18.60 -2.21 -3.26
CA ALA A 390 -19.35 -2.79 -2.15
C ALA A 390 -19.79 -1.77 -1.10
N SER A 391 -19.11 -0.62 -1.01
CA SER A 391 -19.26 0.28 0.13
C SER A 391 -20.57 1.04 0.07
N LYS A 392 -21.46 0.74 1.01
CA LYS A 392 -22.73 1.47 1.19
C LYS A 392 -22.69 2.33 2.44
N THR A 393 -22.27 1.71 3.54
CA THR A 393 -22.05 2.36 4.83
C THR A 393 -21.00 1.56 5.60
N PRO A 394 -20.10 2.19 6.37
CA PRO A 394 -19.00 1.49 7.03
C PRO A 394 -19.42 0.26 7.85
N VAL A 395 -20.54 0.35 8.55
CA VAL A 395 -21.04 -0.73 9.43
C VAL A 395 -21.58 -1.93 8.63
N LEU A 396 -22.27 -1.68 7.51
CA LEU A 396 -22.72 -2.77 6.62
C LEU A 396 -21.53 -3.42 5.92
N ASP A 397 -20.52 -2.64 5.57
CA ASP A 397 -19.32 -3.13 4.92
C ASP A 397 -18.55 -4.08 5.86
N MET A 398 -18.43 -3.73 7.14
CA MET A 398 -17.87 -4.64 8.17
C MET A 398 -18.63 -5.98 8.26
N ILE A 399 -19.96 -5.97 8.14
CA ILE A 399 -20.78 -7.18 8.16
C ILE A 399 -20.55 -8.00 6.88
N LYS A 400 -20.57 -7.34 5.71
CA LYS A 400 -20.35 -7.96 4.39
C LYS A 400 -18.97 -8.62 4.31
N TRP A 401 -17.96 -8.02 4.91
CA TRP A 401 -16.58 -8.54 4.93
C TRP A 401 -16.26 -9.38 6.18
N SER A 402 -17.27 -9.87 6.89
CA SER A 402 -17.04 -10.83 7.98
C SER A 402 -16.59 -12.21 7.44
N PRO A 403 -15.91 -13.05 8.25
CA PRO A 403 -15.42 -14.35 7.81
C PRO A 403 -16.52 -15.31 7.34
N MET A 404 -17.77 -15.06 7.73
CA MET A 404 -18.96 -15.82 7.31
C MET A 404 -19.19 -15.79 5.80
N TYR A 405 -18.82 -14.69 5.12
CA TYR A 405 -19.00 -14.49 3.67
C TYR A 405 -17.73 -14.76 2.85
N LEU A 406 -16.69 -15.36 3.44
CA LEU A 406 -15.41 -15.62 2.78
C LEU A 406 -15.59 -16.34 1.42
N SER A 407 -16.30 -17.46 1.41
CA SER A 407 -16.54 -18.26 0.20
C SER A 407 -17.39 -17.51 -0.82
N THR A 408 -18.37 -16.71 -0.36
CA THR A 408 -19.19 -15.86 -1.22
C THR A 408 -18.34 -14.93 -2.06
N HIS A 409 -17.44 -14.16 -1.43
CA HIS A 409 -16.56 -13.22 -2.15
C HIS A 409 -15.64 -13.91 -3.15
N ILE A 410 -15.07 -15.07 -2.78
CA ILE A 410 -14.18 -15.83 -3.68
C ILE A 410 -14.94 -16.31 -4.91
N LEU A 411 -16.11 -16.92 -4.70
CA LEU A 411 -16.93 -17.47 -5.77
C LEU A 411 -17.46 -16.36 -6.68
N ASP A 412 -17.90 -15.22 -6.14
CA ASP A 412 -18.36 -14.07 -6.91
C ASP A 412 -17.23 -13.48 -7.78
N LEU A 413 -16.01 -13.33 -7.23
CA LEU A 413 -14.88 -12.81 -7.98
C LEU A 413 -14.44 -13.77 -9.11
N LEU A 414 -14.47 -15.07 -8.85
CA LEU A 414 -14.20 -16.10 -9.87
C LEU A 414 -15.30 -16.15 -10.94
N ASP A 415 -16.57 -15.89 -10.60
CA ASP A 415 -17.64 -15.82 -11.59
C ASP A 415 -17.56 -14.53 -12.42
N LYS A 416 -17.19 -13.40 -11.78
CA LYS A 416 -17.02 -12.08 -12.43
C LYS A 416 -15.92 -12.04 -13.48
N ILE A 417 -14.83 -12.81 -13.32
CA ILE A 417 -13.72 -12.80 -14.30
C ILE A 417 -14.10 -13.52 -15.61
N ILE A 418 -15.05 -14.45 -15.59
CA ILE A 418 -15.49 -15.20 -16.78
C ILE A 418 -15.95 -14.28 -17.93
N PRO A 419 -16.94 -13.39 -17.74
CA PRO A 419 -17.40 -12.49 -18.82
C PRO A 419 -16.33 -11.45 -19.19
N LYS A 420 -15.44 -11.09 -18.26
CA LYS A 420 -14.33 -10.16 -18.51
C LYS A 420 -13.26 -10.78 -19.42
N LEU A 421 -12.97 -12.07 -19.26
CA LEU A 421 -12.13 -12.83 -20.19
C LEU A 421 -12.79 -12.97 -21.56
N GLN A 422 -14.08 -13.32 -21.60
CA GLN A 422 -14.81 -13.47 -22.86
C GLN A 422 -14.98 -12.15 -23.65
N SER A 423 -14.94 -11.01 -22.97
CA SER A 423 -14.97 -9.69 -23.59
C SER A 423 -13.58 -9.07 -23.76
N GLU A 424 -12.52 -9.80 -23.38
CA GLU A 424 -11.12 -9.37 -23.42
C GLU A 424 -10.88 -8.00 -22.77
N ARG A 425 -11.66 -7.70 -21.72
CA ARG A 425 -11.67 -6.37 -21.12
C ARG A 425 -11.71 -6.43 -19.59
N GLN A 426 -10.62 -5.99 -19.00
CA GLN A 426 -10.50 -5.66 -17.60
C GLN A 426 -9.71 -4.37 -17.47
N ASN A 427 -10.32 -3.30 -16.99
CA ASN A 427 -9.60 -2.05 -16.82
C ASN A 427 -8.57 -2.16 -15.69
N ASN A 428 -7.50 -1.37 -15.75
CA ASN A 428 -6.59 -1.19 -14.63
C ASN A 428 -7.28 -0.39 -13.51
N TYR A 429 -7.00 -0.73 -12.25
CA TYR A 429 -7.62 -0.09 -11.08
C TYR A 429 -7.42 1.43 -11.01
N PHE A 430 -6.21 1.91 -11.33
CA PHE A 430 -5.87 3.34 -11.29
C PHE A 430 -6.11 4.01 -12.65
N PHE A 431 -5.95 3.28 -13.75
CA PHE A 431 -6.05 3.84 -15.10
C PHE A 431 -7.21 3.21 -15.86
N HIS A 432 -8.42 3.76 -15.73
CA HIS A 432 -9.63 3.21 -16.34
C HIS A 432 -9.55 3.03 -17.88
N LYS A 433 -8.73 3.82 -18.57
CA LYS A 433 -8.51 3.72 -20.02
C LYS A 433 -7.54 2.60 -20.41
N SER A 434 -6.80 2.04 -19.46
CA SER A 434 -5.84 0.96 -19.67
C SER A 434 -6.52 -0.39 -19.46
N ASN A 435 -6.38 -1.30 -20.42
CA ASN A 435 -6.93 -2.66 -20.34
C ASN A 435 -5.81 -3.64 -19.97
N LEU A 436 -6.06 -4.50 -18.99
CA LEU A 436 -5.15 -5.54 -18.50
C LEU A 436 -5.22 -6.82 -19.33
N LEU A 437 -6.31 -7.06 -20.06
CA LEU A 437 -6.53 -8.23 -20.90
C LEU A 437 -6.21 -7.95 -22.38
N VAL A 438 -5.28 -7.03 -22.66
CA VAL A 438 -4.91 -6.68 -24.03
C VAL A 438 -4.25 -7.87 -24.72
N ASN A 439 -4.78 -8.25 -25.88
CA ASN A 439 -4.16 -9.22 -26.76
C ASN A 439 -2.82 -8.66 -27.30
N PRO A 440 -1.67 -9.31 -27.06
CA PRO A 440 -0.36 -8.86 -27.55
C PRO A 440 -0.16 -9.13 -29.05
N GLY A 441 -1.20 -9.52 -29.78
CA GLY A 441 -1.20 -9.75 -31.23
C GLY A 441 -0.92 -11.21 -31.65
N HIS A 442 -0.72 -12.10 -30.69
CA HIS A 442 -0.46 -13.54 -30.94
C HIS A 442 -1.46 -14.48 -30.25
N LEU A 443 -2.38 -13.94 -29.44
CA LEU A 443 -3.46 -14.72 -28.85
C LEU A 443 -4.66 -14.73 -29.79
N SER A 444 -5.43 -15.80 -29.75
CA SER A 444 -6.73 -15.93 -30.41
C SER A 444 -7.87 -15.76 -29.41
N ASP A 445 -9.06 -15.43 -29.87
CA ASP A 445 -10.28 -15.36 -29.05
C ASP A 445 -10.56 -16.71 -28.34
N ASP A 446 -10.14 -17.81 -28.97
CA ASP A 446 -10.22 -19.17 -28.40
C ASP A 446 -9.34 -19.32 -27.17
N ASP A 447 -8.20 -18.61 -27.06
CA ASP A 447 -7.31 -18.66 -25.91
C ASP A 447 -7.96 -18.02 -24.66
N PHE A 448 -8.63 -16.88 -24.83
CA PHE A 448 -9.39 -16.24 -23.76
C PHE A 448 -10.60 -17.07 -23.34
N THR A 449 -11.26 -17.71 -24.32
CA THR A 449 -12.37 -18.63 -24.06
C THR A 449 -11.92 -19.89 -23.30
N ALA A 450 -10.76 -20.45 -23.67
CA ALA A 450 -10.15 -21.58 -22.97
C ALA A 450 -9.75 -21.20 -21.54
N GLU A 451 -9.21 -20.00 -21.33
CA GLU A 451 -8.88 -19.50 -20.00
C GLU A 451 -10.14 -19.32 -19.14
N ALA A 452 -11.22 -18.75 -19.69
CA ALA A 452 -12.51 -18.66 -19.01
C ALA A 452 -13.09 -20.04 -18.67
N HIS A 453 -12.89 -21.03 -19.52
CA HIS A 453 -13.27 -22.42 -19.24
C HIS A 453 -12.46 -23.03 -18.09
N ASN A 454 -11.16 -22.76 -18.01
CA ASN A 454 -10.34 -23.22 -16.88
C ASN A 454 -10.85 -22.67 -15.54
N VAL A 455 -11.27 -21.41 -15.49
CA VAL A 455 -11.92 -20.83 -14.30
C VAL A 455 -13.22 -21.54 -13.96
N LYS A 456 -14.06 -21.85 -14.96
CA LYS A 456 -15.29 -22.65 -14.75
C LYS A 456 -15.00 -24.02 -14.17
N VAL A 457 -13.97 -24.71 -14.66
CA VAL A 457 -13.54 -26.01 -14.13
C VAL A 457 -13.14 -25.89 -12.66
N VAL A 458 -12.43 -24.82 -12.27
CA VAL A 458 -12.13 -24.56 -10.86
C VAL A 458 -13.42 -24.37 -10.04
N LEU A 459 -14.39 -23.60 -10.53
CA LEU A 459 -15.66 -23.40 -9.85
C LEU A 459 -16.47 -24.70 -9.69
N VAL A 460 -16.48 -25.58 -10.71
CA VAL A 460 -17.10 -26.91 -10.63
C VAL A 460 -16.39 -27.78 -9.59
N ARG A 461 -15.05 -27.77 -9.56
CA ARG A 461 -14.28 -28.48 -8.53
C ARG A 461 -14.63 -27.98 -7.12
N LEU A 462 -14.75 -26.67 -6.94
CA LEU A 462 -15.18 -26.08 -5.66
C LEU A 462 -16.62 -26.47 -5.30
N PHE A 463 -17.51 -26.58 -6.30
CA PHE A 463 -18.86 -27.09 -6.10
C PHE A 463 -18.84 -28.54 -5.59
N ASP A 464 -18.07 -29.42 -6.22
CA ASP A 464 -17.95 -30.82 -5.78
C ASP A 464 -17.36 -30.93 -4.37
N GLU A 465 -16.31 -30.16 -4.07
CA GLU A 465 -15.72 -30.11 -2.74
C GLU A 465 -16.68 -29.58 -1.68
N SER A 466 -17.55 -28.63 -2.04
CA SER A 466 -18.55 -28.08 -1.12
C SER A 466 -19.56 -29.13 -0.64
N LEU A 467 -19.77 -30.21 -1.42
CA LEU A 467 -20.66 -31.32 -1.07
C LEU A 467 -20.04 -32.31 -0.06
N MET A 468 -18.73 -32.23 0.16
CA MET A 468 -18.03 -33.12 1.09
C MET A 468 -18.36 -32.75 2.54
N SER A 469 -18.94 -33.66 3.33
CA SER A 469 -19.38 -33.33 4.69
C SER A 469 -18.21 -33.15 5.67
N SER A 470 -18.05 -31.94 6.19
CA SER A 470 -17.14 -31.63 7.32
C SER A 470 -17.85 -31.61 8.68
N LYS A 471 -19.15 -31.98 8.76
CA LYS A 471 -19.99 -31.78 9.96
C LYS A 471 -19.47 -32.48 11.22
N MET A 472 -18.76 -33.60 11.06
CA MET A 472 -18.21 -34.39 12.18
C MET A 472 -16.83 -33.89 12.65
N ASN A 473 -16.26 -32.87 12.00
CA ASN A 473 -14.98 -32.31 12.39
C ASN A 473 -15.16 -31.26 13.51
N GLU A 474 -14.48 -31.44 14.64
CA GLU A 474 -14.52 -30.51 15.77
C GLU A 474 -14.04 -29.10 15.38
N GLU A 475 -13.01 -28.99 14.54
CA GLU A 475 -12.49 -27.70 14.07
C GLU A 475 -13.50 -26.96 13.18
N PHE A 476 -14.31 -27.70 12.43
CA PHE A 476 -15.40 -27.15 11.62
C PHE A 476 -16.48 -26.54 12.52
N GLN A 477 -16.89 -27.26 13.57
CA GLN A 477 -17.87 -26.76 14.55
C GLN A 477 -17.34 -25.52 15.29
N ASN A 478 -16.07 -25.55 15.72
CA ASN A 478 -15.44 -24.41 16.39
C ASN A 478 -15.37 -23.18 15.47
N MET A 479 -15.07 -23.36 14.18
CA MET A 479 -15.08 -22.27 13.20
C MET A 479 -16.48 -21.65 13.06
N ILE A 480 -17.53 -22.47 12.94
CA ILE A 480 -18.92 -21.97 12.83
C ILE A 480 -19.29 -21.15 14.07
N LEU A 481 -19.02 -21.67 15.27
CA LEU A 481 -19.32 -20.97 16.52
C LEU A 481 -18.58 -19.63 16.61
N ALA A 482 -17.31 -19.60 16.19
CA ALA A 482 -16.54 -18.36 16.13
C ALA A 482 -17.18 -17.34 15.16
N GLN A 483 -17.54 -17.76 13.96
CA GLN A 483 -18.19 -16.89 12.96
C GLN A 483 -19.54 -16.37 13.45
N GLU A 484 -20.39 -17.21 14.04
CA GLU A 484 -21.69 -16.80 14.59
C GLU A 484 -21.53 -15.81 15.74
N SER A 485 -20.52 -16.01 16.59
CA SER A 485 -20.20 -15.09 17.69
C SER A 485 -19.75 -13.72 17.17
N GLU A 486 -18.86 -13.70 16.17
CA GLU A 486 -18.40 -12.47 15.53
C GLU A 486 -19.55 -11.74 14.84
N MET A 487 -20.40 -12.46 14.11
CA MET A 487 -21.58 -11.87 13.47
C MET A 487 -22.54 -11.25 14.47
N THR A 488 -22.73 -11.90 15.62
CA THR A 488 -23.57 -11.37 16.70
C THR A 488 -22.98 -10.08 17.27
N LEU A 489 -21.66 -10.02 17.45
CA LEU A 489 -20.98 -8.81 17.93
C LEU A 489 -21.08 -7.67 16.91
N LEU A 490 -20.90 -7.95 15.63
CA LEU A 490 -21.01 -6.95 14.55
C LEU A 490 -22.43 -6.38 14.45
N HIS A 491 -23.47 -7.22 14.56
CA HIS A 491 -24.85 -6.73 14.60
C HIS A 491 -25.16 -5.91 15.86
N LYS A 492 -24.66 -6.32 17.03
CA LYS A 492 -24.79 -5.51 18.27
C LYS A 492 -24.09 -4.17 18.14
N TRP A 493 -22.91 -4.14 17.53
CA TRP A 493 -22.19 -2.90 17.24
C TRP A 493 -22.99 -2.00 16.31
N LYS A 494 -23.56 -2.57 15.23
CA LYS A 494 -24.45 -1.84 14.32
C LYS A 494 -25.63 -1.21 15.06
N ASP A 495 -26.35 -2.01 15.84
CA ASP A 495 -27.53 -1.54 16.58
C ASP A 495 -27.17 -0.43 17.57
N LEU A 496 -25.99 -0.52 18.21
CA LEU A 496 -25.48 0.52 19.11
C LEU A 496 -25.19 1.82 18.36
N ILE A 497 -24.42 1.75 17.26
CA ILE A 497 -24.04 2.93 16.46
C ILE A 497 -25.27 3.61 15.86
N GLU A 498 -26.21 2.82 15.32
CA GLU A 498 -27.49 3.32 14.79
C GLU A 498 -28.41 3.85 15.89
N GLY A 499 -28.35 3.31 17.11
CA GLY A 499 -29.11 3.78 18.26
C GLY A 499 -28.62 5.12 18.82
N LEU A 500 -27.32 5.44 18.67
CA LEU A 500 -26.73 6.72 19.10
C LEU A 500 -26.99 7.87 18.11
N LEU A 501 -27.66 7.56 17.01
CA LEU A 501 -27.84 8.41 15.86
C LEU A 501 -29.15 9.21 16.07
N PRO A 502 -29.18 10.56 15.92
CA PRO A 502 -30.37 11.36 16.28
C PRO A 502 -31.62 10.96 15.48
N PRO A 503 -32.86 11.13 15.98
CA PRO A 503 -34.05 10.61 15.30
C PRO A 503 -34.22 11.14 13.86
N PRO A 504 -34.74 10.35 12.90
CA PRO A 504 -34.84 10.75 11.48
C PRO A 504 -35.68 12.02 11.25
N GLY A 505 -36.75 12.21 12.03
CA GLY A 505 -37.62 13.39 11.96
C GLY A 505 -36.94 14.70 12.40
N THR A 506 -35.94 14.61 13.29
CA THR A 506 -35.09 15.74 13.69
C THR A 506 -33.96 15.99 12.70
N ARG A 507 -33.45 14.97 12.00
CA ARG A 507 -32.42 15.13 10.95
C ARG A 507 -32.93 15.99 9.79
N GLY A 508 -34.08 15.65 9.21
CA GLY A 508 -34.62 16.38 8.04
C GLY A 508 -34.93 17.86 8.30
N ARG A 509 -35.39 18.22 9.52
CA ARG A 509 -35.68 19.61 9.91
C ARG A 509 -34.44 20.39 10.37
N ARG A 510 -33.42 19.73 10.92
CA ARG A 510 -32.17 20.38 11.35
C ARG A 510 -31.21 20.59 10.17
N PHE A 511 -31.22 19.74 9.15
CA PHE A 511 -30.39 19.90 7.94
C PHE A 511 -30.88 20.98 6.96
N CYS A 512 -31.79 21.87 7.37
CA CYS A 512 -32.29 22.98 6.55
C CYS A 512 -32.07 24.32 7.28
N PHE A 513 -31.55 25.34 6.60
CA PHE A 513 -31.44 26.69 7.17
C PHE A 513 -32.81 27.36 7.42
N ALA A 514 -33.89 26.79 6.89
CA ALA A 514 -35.21 27.40 6.80
C ALA A 514 -35.98 27.57 8.13
N GLY A 515 -35.43 27.19 9.29
CA GLY A 515 -36.11 27.27 10.59
C GLY A 515 -35.43 28.10 11.68
N SER A 516 -34.20 28.59 11.48
CA SER A 516 -33.45 29.33 12.51
C SER A 516 -33.46 30.84 12.25
N LYS A 517 -33.75 31.63 13.28
CA LYS A 517 -33.66 33.11 13.23
C LYS A 517 -32.20 33.59 13.03
N ASN A 518 -31.21 32.76 13.34
CA ASN A 518 -29.78 33.01 13.07
C ASN A 518 -29.33 32.15 11.90
N ARG A 519 -29.38 32.72 10.69
CA ARG A 519 -29.18 32.05 9.39
C ARG A 519 -27.74 31.60 9.08
N GLN A 520 -26.80 31.65 10.03
CA GLN A 520 -25.36 31.54 9.74
C GLN A 520 -24.65 30.32 10.37
N GLU A 521 -25.21 29.61 11.35
CA GLU A 521 -24.42 28.67 12.18
C GLU A 521 -24.92 27.20 12.32
N VAL A 522 -26.05 26.81 11.72
CA VAL A 522 -26.80 25.61 12.22
C VAL A 522 -26.37 24.26 11.63
N ALA A 523 -25.63 24.22 10.52
CA ALA A 523 -25.38 22.97 9.81
C ALA A 523 -24.31 22.08 10.47
N HIS A 524 -23.18 22.64 10.90
CA HIS A 524 -22.09 21.89 11.51
C HIS A 524 -22.35 21.53 12.98
N THR A 525 -23.23 22.25 13.69
CA THR A 525 -23.59 21.96 15.10
C THR A 525 -24.30 20.63 15.29
N GLN A 526 -24.64 19.93 14.21
CA GLN A 526 -25.27 18.61 14.23
C GLN A 526 -24.24 17.48 14.26
N TYR A 527 -23.00 17.77 13.87
CA TYR A 527 -21.90 16.83 13.92
C TYR A 527 -21.28 16.88 15.30
N THR A 528 -20.90 15.73 15.83
CA THR A 528 -20.08 15.66 17.04
C THR A 528 -18.68 16.17 16.75
N HIS A 529 -17.94 16.55 17.80
CA HIS A 529 -16.56 17.00 17.64
C HIS A 529 -15.69 15.95 16.93
N ARG A 530 -15.82 14.67 17.29
CA ARG A 530 -15.08 13.55 16.64
C ARG A 530 -15.43 13.38 15.16
N GLN A 531 -16.68 13.63 14.77
CA GLN A 531 -17.06 13.60 13.36
C GLN A 531 -16.39 14.73 12.59
N LEU A 532 -16.41 15.95 13.12
CA LEU A 532 -15.77 17.10 12.50
C LEU A 532 -14.27 16.88 12.36
N GLU A 533 -13.65 16.29 13.39
CA GLU A 533 -12.23 15.94 13.39
C GLU A 533 -11.88 14.89 12.32
N TYR A 534 -12.70 13.82 12.18
CA TYR A 534 -12.51 12.84 11.11
C TYR A 534 -12.66 13.46 9.71
N ILE A 535 -13.67 14.32 9.52
CA ILE A 535 -13.85 15.04 8.25
C ILE A 535 -12.66 15.96 7.99
N GLY A 536 -12.10 16.61 9.03
CA GLY A 536 -10.90 17.44 8.92
C GLY A 536 -9.71 16.67 8.38
N LEU A 537 -9.47 15.45 8.91
CA LEU A 537 -8.43 14.55 8.40
C LEU A 537 -8.65 14.22 6.92
N LEU A 538 -9.89 13.94 6.49
CA LEU A 538 -10.20 13.67 5.08
C LEU A 538 -9.88 14.87 4.20
N LEU A 539 -10.40 16.06 4.54
CA LEU A 539 -10.23 17.26 3.74
C LEU A 539 -8.76 17.67 3.61
N LYS A 540 -7.98 17.52 4.69
CA LYS A 540 -6.54 17.75 4.68
C LYS A 540 -5.83 16.82 3.71
N LYS A 541 -6.22 15.54 3.69
CA LYS A 541 -5.67 14.55 2.75
C LYS A 541 -6.08 14.82 1.31
N MET A 542 -7.31 15.31 1.07
CA MET A 542 -7.70 15.77 -0.27
C MET A 542 -6.82 16.92 -0.78
N LEU A 543 -6.53 17.91 0.08
CA LEU A 543 -5.66 19.03 -0.28
C LEU A 543 -4.21 18.58 -0.52
N SER A 544 -3.68 17.68 0.29
CA SER A 544 -2.35 17.12 0.05
C SER A 544 -2.28 16.36 -1.27
N VAL A 545 -3.32 15.60 -1.63
CA VAL A 545 -3.38 14.92 -2.93
C VAL A 545 -3.42 15.93 -4.07
N LYS A 546 -4.23 17.01 -3.97
CA LYS A 546 -4.28 18.11 -4.96
C LYS A 546 -2.89 18.68 -5.24
N GLN A 547 -2.14 18.96 -4.18
CA GLN A 547 -0.78 19.52 -4.26
C GLN A 547 0.22 18.55 -4.91
N ASN A 548 -0.02 17.24 -4.77
CA ASN A 548 0.84 16.20 -5.32
C ASN A 548 0.50 15.85 -6.77
N ILE A 549 -0.63 16.32 -7.35
CA ILE A 549 -0.97 15.99 -8.74
C ILE A 549 0.10 16.56 -9.67
N LEU A 550 0.54 15.75 -10.62
CA LEU A 550 1.44 16.18 -11.68
C LEU A 550 0.78 17.28 -12.51
N HIS A 551 1.30 18.50 -12.38
CA HIS A 551 0.92 19.60 -13.24
C HIS A 551 1.67 19.51 -14.57
N THR A 552 0.95 19.56 -15.68
CA THR A 552 1.54 19.62 -17.01
C THR A 552 2.14 21.01 -17.22
N ASP A 553 3.48 21.10 -17.18
CA ASP A 553 4.21 22.33 -17.50
C ASP A 553 3.95 22.75 -18.95
N HIS A 554 2.94 23.59 -19.17
CA HIS A 554 2.70 24.20 -20.48
C HIS A 554 3.50 25.50 -20.70
N THR A 555 4.13 26.09 -19.68
CA THR A 555 4.97 27.28 -19.84
C THR A 555 6.10 27.35 -18.82
N CYS A 556 7.28 26.87 -19.21
CA CYS A 556 8.55 27.03 -18.48
C CYS A 556 9.11 28.47 -18.56
N PHE A 557 8.25 29.49 -18.36
CA PHE A 557 8.64 30.90 -18.34
C PHE A 557 8.22 31.65 -17.06
N ASP A 558 7.39 31.08 -16.19
CA ASP A 558 6.79 31.83 -15.06
C ASP A 558 7.36 31.51 -13.67
N GLN A 559 8.37 30.63 -13.55
CA GLN A 559 8.91 30.24 -12.24
C GLN A 559 9.74 31.33 -11.53
N THR A 560 9.92 32.52 -12.11
CA THR A 560 10.65 33.63 -11.46
C THR A 560 9.81 34.88 -11.18
N ILE A 561 8.56 34.96 -11.66
CA ILE A 561 7.76 36.20 -11.57
C ILE A 561 6.51 36.05 -10.68
N ASN A 562 6.00 34.84 -10.44
CA ASN A 562 4.72 34.65 -9.75
C ASN A 562 4.80 34.13 -8.29
N LEU A 563 5.99 34.07 -7.67
CA LEU A 563 6.09 33.58 -6.28
C LEU A 563 5.42 34.51 -5.26
N GLU A 564 5.33 35.82 -5.52
CA GLU A 564 4.83 36.78 -4.52
C GLU A 564 3.32 37.09 -4.63
N THR A 565 2.66 36.73 -5.74
CA THR A 565 1.23 37.03 -5.94
C THR A 565 0.29 35.83 -5.75
N SER A 566 0.80 34.60 -5.59
CA SER A 566 -0.04 33.40 -5.45
C SER A 566 -0.55 33.11 -4.04
N ASP A 567 0.11 33.62 -2.99
CA ASP A 567 -0.18 33.22 -1.61
C ASP A 567 -1.47 33.83 -1.05
N GLN A 568 -2.02 34.90 -1.65
CA GLN A 568 -3.28 35.51 -1.19
C GLN A 568 -4.55 34.80 -1.69
N ASP A 569 -4.50 34.07 -2.81
CA ASP A 569 -5.65 33.39 -3.41
C ASP A 569 -5.71 31.86 -3.10
N GLN A 570 -4.60 31.27 -2.64
CA GLN A 570 -4.49 29.86 -2.26
C GLN A 570 -5.63 29.34 -1.34
N PRO A 571 -6.01 30.02 -0.23
CA PRO A 571 -6.99 29.45 0.70
C PRO A 571 -8.39 29.38 0.10
N LEU A 572 -8.79 30.36 -0.72
CA LEU A 572 -10.09 30.33 -1.39
C LEU A 572 -10.13 29.23 -2.45
N ASP A 573 -9.06 29.10 -3.24
CA ASP A 573 -8.97 28.09 -4.30
C ASP A 573 -8.96 26.66 -3.75
N ASP A 574 -8.42 26.45 -2.56
CA ASP A 574 -8.50 25.18 -1.82
C ASP A 574 -9.93 24.86 -1.37
N ILE A 575 -10.65 25.85 -0.83
CA ILE A 575 -12.07 25.68 -0.46
C ILE A 575 -12.92 25.39 -1.71
N ILE A 576 -12.70 26.14 -2.80
CA ILE A 576 -13.41 25.93 -4.07
C ILE A 576 -13.11 24.54 -4.61
N PHE A 577 -11.85 24.11 -4.62
CA PHE A 577 -11.45 22.78 -5.07
C PHE A 577 -12.19 21.69 -4.31
N ILE A 578 -12.16 21.71 -2.96
CA ILE A 578 -12.85 20.72 -2.13
C ILE A 578 -14.35 20.68 -2.44
N LEU A 579 -14.98 21.85 -2.54
CA LEU A 579 -16.42 21.91 -2.78
C LEU A 579 -16.82 21.40 -4.16
N VAL A 580 -16.05 21.75 -5.20
CA VAL A 580 -16.29 21.27 -6.56
C VAL A 580 -16.10 19.76 -6.62
N ASP A 581 -15.04 19.23 -6.01
CA ASP A 581 -14.79 17.78 -5.97
C ASP A 581 -15.91 17.03 -5.25
N ILE A 582 -16.35 17.50 -4.07
CA ILE A 582 -17.50 16.91 -3.35
C ILE A 582 -18.80 16.98 -4.18
N LEU A 583 -19.03 18.09 -4.89
CA LEU A 583 -20.20 18.26 -5.74
C LEU A 583 -20.17 17.30 -6.95
N ASP A 584 -19.00 17.09 -7.54
CA ASP A 584 -18.79 16.16 -8.64
C ASP A 584 -18.99 14.71 -8.18
N GLN A 585 -18.42 14.34 -7.03
CA GLN A 585 -18.67 13.04 -6.38
C GLN A 585 -20.17 12.82 -6.11
N ALA A 586 -20.86 13.83 -5.57
CA ALA A 586 -22.29 13.75 -5.28
C ALA A 586 -23.14 13.60 -6.57
N ARG A 587 -22.75 14.30 -7.64
CA ARG A 587 -23.38 14.16 -8.96
C ARG A 587 -23.18 12.74 -9.49
N ASP A 588 -21.96 12.23 -9.47
CA ASP A 588 -21.62 10.95 -10.08
C ASP A 588 -22.25 9.78 -9.31
N GLN A 589 -22.24 9.84 -7.98
CA GLN A 589 -22.96 8.89 -7.13
C GLN A 589 -24.47 8.94 -7.37
N TYR A 590 -25.05 10.13 -7.51
CA TYR A 590 -26.47 10.26 -7.83
C TYR A 590 -26.76 9.65 -9.20
N LEU A 591 -25.96 9.92 -10.23
CA LEU A 591 -26.22 9.40 -11.57
C LEU A 591 -25.99 7.89 -11.70
N SER A 592 -25.05 7.31 -10.96
CA SER A 592 -24.79 5.87 -10.96
C SER A 592 -25.86 5.07 -10.23
N SER A 593 -26.47 5.64 -9.18
CA SER A 593 -27.44 4.95 -8.33
C SER A 593 -28.88 4.97 -8.85
N GLN A 594 -29.15 5.57 -10.01
CA GLN A 594 -30.52 5.82 -10.49
C GLN A 594 -31.05 4.70 -11.38
N THR A 595 -32.12 4.08 -10.93
CA THR A 595 -32.91 3.11 -11.70
C THR A 595 -34.07 3.76 -12.46
N ASN A 596 -34.33 5.06 -12.24
CA ASN A 596 -35.46 5.76 -12.87
C ASN A 596 -35.17 6.10 -14.34
N PRO A 597 -35.96 5.58 -15.31
CA PRO A 597 -35.72 5.79 -16.73
C PRO A 597 -35.80 7.26 -17.15
N ASN A 598 -36.58 8.10 -16.46
CA ASN A 598 -36.71 9.52 -16.78
C ASN A 598 -35.46 10.31 -16.41
N ILE A 599 -34.72 9.88 -15.38
CA ILE A 599 -33.47 10.51 -14.96
C ILE A 599 -32.34 10.07 -15.90
N LEU A 600 -32.30 8.78 -16.24
CA LEU A 600 -31.33 8.21 -17.20
C LEU A 600 -31.43 8.89 -18.58
N LYS A 601 -32.64 9.08 -19.11
CA LYS A 601 -32.87 9.79 -20.38
C LYS A 601 -32.45 11.26 -20.35
N ASN A 602 -32.50 11.91 -19.18
CA ASN A 602 -32.19 13.33 -19.02
C ASN A 602 -30.78 13.60 -18.46
N LYS A 603 -29.89 12.59 -18.43
CA LYS A 603 -28.54 12.68 -17.83
C LYS A 603 -27.74 13.90 -18.31
N LEU A 604 -27.70 14.15 -19.62
CA LEU A 604 -27.02 15.31 -20.21
C LEU A 604 -27.60 16.64 -19.74
N LYS A 605 -28.93 16.75 -19.65
CA LYS A 605 -29.61 17.95 -19.18
C LYS A 605 -29.35 18.18 -17.69
N ILE A 606 -29.29 17.12 -16.89
CA ILE A 606 -28.92 17.21 -15.46
C ILE A 606 -27.48 17.71 -15.33
N ASN A 607 -26.54 17.16 -16.10
CA ASN A 607 -25.14 17.60 -16.11
C ASN A 607 -24.99 19.08 -16.49
N ASN A 608 -25.65 19.55 -17.56
CA ASN A 608 -25.54 20.94 -17.97
C ASN A 608 -26.11 21.91 -16.91
N ASN A 609 -27.25 21.55 -16.30
CA ASN A 609 -27.83 22.35 -15.23
C ASN A 609 -26.99 22.32 -13.95
N TYR A 610 -26.35 21.18 -13.66
CA TYR A 610 -25.37 21.03 -12.58
C TYR A 610 -24.19 21.98 -12.81
N CYS A 611 -23.52 21.92 -13.95
CA CYS A 611 -22.35 22.77 -14.25
C CYS A 611 -22.70 24.26 -14.13
N SER A 612 -23.84 24.69 -14.68
CA SER A 612 -24.30 26.08 -14.55
C SER A 612 -24.57 26.49 -13.10
N SER A 613 -25.09 25.56 -12.28
CA SER A 613 -25.39 25.82 -10.87
C SER A 613 -24.13 25.87 -10.02
N THR A 614 -23.16 25.00 -10.28
CA THR A 614 -21.85 24.98 -9.63
C THR A 614 -21.06 26.23 -9.97
N ALA A 615 -21.04 26.66 -11.25
CA ALA A 615 -20.37 27.91 -11.64
C ALA A 615 -20.94 29.14 -10.91
N LYS A 616 -22.28 29.26 -10.82
CA LYS A 616 -22.93 30.33 -10.05
C LYS A 616 -22.59 30.29 -8.55
N LEU A 617 -22.42 29.10 -7.98
CA LEU A 617 -22.03 28.93 -6.59
C LEU A 617 -20.58 29.42 -6.36
N VAL A 618 -19.66 29.04 -7.25
CA VAL A 618 -18.26 29.49 -7.22
C VAL A 618 -18.17 31.02 -7.33
N ASP A 619 -18.96 31.63 -8.22
CA ASP A 619 -19.02 33.09 -8.35
C ASP A 619 -19.55 33.78 -7.08
N LEU A 620 -20.49 33.15 -6.37
CA LEU A 620 -20.98 33.66 -5.08
C LEU A 620 -19.92 33.55 -3.98
N MET A 621 -19.11 32.50 -4.01
CA MET A 621 -18.00 32.30 -3.06
C MET A 621 -16.89 33.32 -3.27
N ARG A 622 -16.48 33.57 -4.52
CA ARG A 622 -15.46 34.58 -4.85
C ARG A 622 -15.86 36.00 -4.43
N LYS A 623 -17.15 36.26 -4.24
CA LYS A 623 -17.68 37.55 -3.76
C LYS A 623 -17.83 37.62 -2.25
N ASP A 624 -17.62 36.52 -1.53
CA ASP A 624 -17.79 36.45 -0.07
C ASP A 624 -16.52 36.92 0.64
N LYS A 625 -16.59 38.09 1.29
CA LYS A 625 -15.46 38.70 2.01
C LYS A 625 -15.04 37.90 3.25
N GLU A 626 -15.92 37.06 3.82
CA GLU A 626 -15.56 36.22 4.96
C GLU A 626 -14.54 35.16 4.56
N LEU A 627 -14.63 34.61 3.35
CA LEU A 627 -13.76 33.54 2.87
C LEU A 627 -12.31 33.99 2.62
N MET A 628 -12.12 35.25 2.25
CA MET A 628 -10.81 35.82 1.92
C MET A 628 -9.90 36.02 3.15
N ASN A 629 -10.48 36.03 4.36
CA ASN A 629 -9.77 36.30 5.61
C ASN A 629 -9.71 35.08 6.55
N LEU A 630 -10.05 33.88 6.06
CA LEU A 630 -10.07 32.67 6.90
C LEU A 630 -8.64 32.14 7.11
N ASN A 631 -8.29 31.90 8.38
CA ASN A 631 -7.13 31.07 8.70
C ASN A 631 -7.52 29.59 8.51
N LEU A 632 -6.89 28.91 7.53
CA LEU A 632 -7.09 27.49 7.24
C LEU A 632 -6.10 26.57 7.98
N GLU A 633 -5.26 27.09 8.87
CA GLU A 633 -4.39 26.27 9.71
C GLU A 633 -5.17 25.39 10.71
N ASP A 634 -6.39 25.80 11.09
CA ASP A 634 -7.29 24.99 11.91
C ASP A 634 -8.21 24.13 11.03
N ASP A 635 -7.94 22.82 11.00
CA ASP A 635 -8.75 21.81 10.30
C ASP A 635 -10.26 21.94 10.64
N MET A 636 -10.60 22.36 11.86
CA MET A 636 -12.00 22.52 12.29
C MET A 636 -12.68 23.72 11.62
N VAL A 637 -11.95 24.80 11.36
CA VAL A 637 -12.47 25.99 10.65
C VAL A 637 -12.75 25.63 9.18
N LEU A 638 -11.84 24.91 8.55
CA LEU A 638 -12.01 24.40 7.19
C LEU A 638 -13.29 23.55 7.08
N VAL A 639 -13.44 22.55 7.96
CA VAL A 639 -14.61 21.65 7.96
C VAL A 639 -15.92 22.41 8.13
N LYS A 640 -15.98 23.33 9.11
CA LYS A 640 -17.20 24.13 9.37
C LYS A 640 -17.57 24.98 8.15
N THR A 641 -16.57 25.54 7.46
CA THR A 641 -16.74 26.36 6.27
C THR A 641 -17.26 25.54 5.09
N ILE A 642 -16.64 24.38 4.82
CA ILE A 642 -17.06 23.46 3.76
C ILE A 642 -18.50 22.98 4.00
N LEU A 643 -18.81 22.52 5.21
CA LEU A 643 -20.18 22.11 5.55
C LEU A 643 -21.17 23.28 5.40
N LYS A 644 -20.85 24.49 5.90
CA LYS A 644 -21.70 25.69 5.72
C LYS A 644 -22.06 25.90 4.25
N TRP A 645 -21.07 25.82 3.35
CA TRP A 645 -21.28 26.03 1.92
C TRP A 645 -22.01 24.88 1.22
N LEU A 646 -21.78 23.62 1.60
CA LEU A 646 -22.52 22.47 1.05
C LEU A 646 -24.02 22.53 1.40
N TYR A 647 -24.36 22.82 2.66
CA TYR A 647 -25.77 22.97 3.06
C TYR A 647 -26.40 24.24 2.44
N LYS A 648 -25.65 25.34 2.31
CA LYS A 648 -26.09 26.55 1.60
C LYS A 648 -26.37 26.25 0.12
N ALA A 649 -25.52 25.48 -0.56
CA ALA A 649 -25.70 25.07 -1.94
C ALA A 649 -26.97 24.22 -2.14
N MET A 650 -27.21 23.28 -1.22
CA MET A 650 -28.42 22.43 -1.20
C MET A 650 -29.70 23.27 -1.10
N ASP A 651 -29.71 24.33 -0.28
CA ASP A 651 -30.87 25.21 -0.07
C ASP A 651 -31.01 26.28 -1.16
N TYR A 652 -29.90 26.76 -1.72
CA TYR A 652 -29.86 27.77 -2.79
C TYR A 652 -30.48 27.24 -4.09
N ASN A 653 -30.15 26.01 -4.48
CA ASN A 653 -30.70 25.37 -5.68
C ASN A 653 -31.36 24.03 -5.36
N LYS A 654 -32.58 24.12 -4.82
CA LYS A 654 -33.40 22.95 -4.43
C LYS A 654 -33.77 22.03 -5.60
N ARG A 655 -33.71 22.52 -6.84
CA ARG A 655 -34.10 21.76 -8.04
C ARG A 655 -32.96 20.90 -8.58
N TYR A 656 -31.74 21.43 -8.60
CA TYR A 656 -30.61 20.77 -9.26
C TYR A 656 -29.51 20.32 -8.30
N LEU A 657 -29.12 21.13 -7.29
CA LEU A 657 -28.10 20.73 -6.31
C LEU A 657 -28.72 19.98 -5.13
N GLY A 658 -29.93 20.37 -4.72
CA GLY A 658 -30.66 19.74 -3.62
C GLY A 658 -30.79 18.22 -3.72
N PRO A 659 -31.24 17.65 -4.85
CA PRO A 659 -31.38 16.20 -5.03
C PRO A 659 -30.06 15.43 -5.03
N LEU A 660 -28.94 16.07 -5.41
CA LEU A 660 -27.61 15.47 -5.45
C LEU A 660 -26.97 15.47 -4.05
N LEU A 661 -26.94 16.65 -3.42
CA LEU A 661 -26.26 16.85 -2.14
C LEU A 661 -26.97 16.20 -0.96
N ARG A 662 -28.31 16.14 -0.95
CA ARG A 662 -29.04 15.61 0.21
C ARG A 662 -28.71 14.14 0.53
N PRO A 663 -28.77 13.18 -0.41
CA PRO A 663 -28.37 11.80 -0.13
C PRO A 663 -26.88 11.72 0.21
N TYR A 664 -26.03 12.48 -0.48
CA TYR A 664 -24.58 12.49 -0.24
C TYR A 664 -24.23 12.95 1.19
N LEU A 665 -24.74 14.11 1.62
CA LEU A 665 -24.52 14.66 2.97
C LEU A 665 -25.12 13.76 4.06
N SER A 666 -26.25 13.11 3.78
CA SER A 666 -26.82 12.12 4.70
C SER A 666 -25.89 10.91 4.87
N ASN A 667 -25.25 10.47 3.78
CA ASN A 667 -24.28 9.37 3.82
C ASN A 667 -23.01 9.79 4.56
N LEU A 668 -22.45 10.96 4.24
CA LEU A 668 -21.27 11.52 4.92
C LEU A 668 -21.51 11.65 6.44
N PHE A 669 -22.70 12.12 6.85
CA PHE A 669 -23.07 12.19 8.26
C PHE A 669 -23.07 10.80 8.93
N ALA A 670 -23.68 9.79 8.30
CA ALA A 670 -23.73 8.44 8.85
C ALA A 670 -22.36 7.76 8.88
N ALA A 671 -21.56 7.91 7.82
CA ALA A 671 -20.23 7.34 7.69
C ALA A 671 -19.25 7.96 8.70
N SER A 672 -19.20 9.30 8.76
CA SER A 672 -18.38 10.01 9.77
C SER A 672 -18.78 9.63 11.19
N HIS A 673 -20.07 9.47 11.48
CA HIS A 673 -20.54 9.01 12.80
C HIS A 673 -19.98 7.62 13.13
N ALA A 674 -20.08 6.66 12.21
CA ALA A 674 -19.57 5.31 12.42
C ALA A 674 -18.04 5.27 12.59
N ILE A 675 -17.29 5.95 11.72
CA ILE A 675 -15.82 5.88 11.69
C ILE A 675 -15.19 6.66 12.85
N SER A 676 -15.82 7.75 13.29
CA SER A 676 -15.29 8.61 14.35
C SER A 676 -15.08 7.90 15.70
N TRP A 677 -15.71 6.74 15.93
CA TRP A 677 -15.44 5.88 17.10
C TRP A 677 -14.06 5.22 17.07
N HIS A 678 -13.41 5.20 15.91
CA HIS A 678 -12.08 4.61 15.72
C HIS A 678 -10.99 5.68 15.53
N ILE A 679 -11.28 6.95 15.75
CA ILE A 679 -10.37 8.06 15.45
C ILE A 679 -9.03 7.98 16.19
N ASP A 680 -9.03 7.55 17.45
CA ASP A 680 -7.80 7.39 18.24
C ASP A 680 -6.89 6.29 17.64
N SER A 681 -7.50 5.21 17.14
CA SER A 681 -6.78 4.14 16.43
C SER A 681 -6.21 4.63 15.10
N ILE A 682 -6.98 5.42 14.35
CA ILE A 682 -6.54 6.04 13.09
C ILE A 682 -5.33 6.95 13.34
N LYS A 683 -5.42 7.85 14.33
CA LYS A 683 -4.33 8.76 14.69
C LYS A 683 -3.09 8.01 15.17
N LYS A 684 -3.27 6.97 15.98
CA LYS A 684 -2.16 6.14 16.45
C LYS A 684 -1.43 5.45 15.30
N ARG A 685 -2.15 4.98 14.27
CA ARG A 685 -1.53 4.40 13.05
C ARG A 685 -0.80 5.45 12.20
N ALA A 686 -1.24 6.70 12.25
CA ALA A 686 -0.62 7.81 11.54
C ALA A 686 0.51 8.49 12.34
N SER A 687 0.76 8.09 13.59
CA SER A 687 1.83 8.66 14.41
C SER A 687 3.20 8.33 13.82
N SER A 688 4.04 9.37 13.74
CA SER A 688 5.45 9.32 13.32
C SER A 688 6.41 9.24 14.51
N ASP A 689 5.92 9.15 15.76
CA ASP A 689 6.73 9.31 16.98
C ASP A 689 7.91 8.34 17.03
N GLU A 690 7.69 7.06 16.69
CA GLU A 690 8.75 6.04 16.67
C GLU A 690 9.84 6.37 15.62
N ILE A 691 9.43 6.87 14.46
CA ILE A 691 10.34 7.23 13.36
C ILE A 691 11.12 8.49 13.71
N GLU A 692 10.46 9.50 14.29
CA GLU A 692 11.08 10.74 14.73
C GLU A 692 12.08 10.52 15.88
N ALA A 693 11.72 9.65 16.83
CA ALA A 693 12.61 9.25 17.92
C ALA A 693 13.85 8.50 17.41
N LEU A 694 13.67 7.55 16.48
CA LEU A 694 14.78 6.84 15.83
C LEU A 694 15.66 7.80 15.02
N GLY A 695 15.05 8.77 14.34
CA GLY A 695 15.76 9.81 13.59
C GLY A 695 16.62 10.69 14.50
N THR A 696 16.06 11.12 15.64
CA THR A 696 16.77 11.91 16.66
C THR A 696 17.93 11.11 17.25
N PHE A 697 17.72 9.83 17.55
CA PHE A 697 18.81 8.93 17.99
C PHE A 697 19.93 8.88 16.95
N SER A 698 19.59 8.73 15.66
CA SER A 698 20.56 8.65 14.57
C SER A 698 21.35 9.94 14.39
N GLU A 699 20.69 11.09 14.49
CA GLU A 699 21.31 12.41 14.44
C GLU A 699 22.30 12.64 15.61
N LEU A 700 21.93 12.24 16.82
CA LEU A 700 22.80 12.33 18.00
C LEU A 700 24.04 11.43 17.88
N VAL A 701 23.91 10.27 17.24
CA VAL A 701 25.03 9.37 16.95
C VAL A 701 25.93 9.95 15.86
N ASN A 702 25.36 10.42 14.75
CA ASN A 702 26.11 11.04 13.65
C ASN A 702 26.89 12.28 14.10
N SER A 703 26.30 13.08 15.00
CA SER A 703 26.97 14.23 15.61
C SER A 703 27.94 13.88 16.75
N ALA A 704 28.19 12.58 16.99
CA ALA A 704 29.05 12.05 18.05
C ALA A 704 28.71 12.52 19.48
N LYS A 705 27.48 13.02 19.71
CA LYS A 705 27.01 13.46 21.04
C LYS A 705 26.75 12.27 21.96
N ILE A 706 26.35 11.14 21.39
CA ILE A 706 26.14 9.86 22.10
C ILE A 706 26.78 8.72 21.32
N THR A 707 27.16 7.65 22.03
CA THR A 707 27.53 6.39 21.37
C THR A 707 26.26 5.59 21.03
N PRO A 708 26.27 4.75 19.98
CA PRO A 708 25.13 3.91 19.63
C PRO A 708 24.65 3.03 20.79
N ALA A 709 25.58 2.49 21.59
CA ALA A 709 25.25 1.65 22.74
C ALA A 709 24.56 2.44 23.87
N GLN A 710 25.09 3.64 24.19
CA GLN A 710 24.49 4.50 25.22
C GLN A 710 23.09 4.97 24.81
N GLY A 711 22.94 5.42 23.56
CA GLY A 711 21.65 5.87 23.04
C GLY A 711 20.62 4.74 22.96
N LEU A 712 21.04 3.51 22.62
CA LEU A 712 20.15 2.36 22.61
C LEU A 712 19.60 2.05 24.01
N ILE A 713 20.46 2.04 25.04
CA ILE A 713 20.02 1.79 26.43
C ILE A 713 19.06 2.88 26.92
N ASP A 714 19.38 4.15 26.65
CA ASP A 714 18.50 5.27 26.98
C ASP A 714 17.15 5.16 26.27
N ALA A 715 17.13 4.80 24.98
CA ALA A 715 15.91 4.63 24.22
C ALA A 715 15.06 3.44 24.71
N VAL A 716 15.69 2.35 25.16
CA VAL A 716 15.00 1.22 25.81
C VAL A 716 14.35 1.67 27.12
N ASN A 717 15.05 2.47 27.93
CA ASN A 717 14.51 3.02 29.17
C ASN A 717 13.36 4.01 28.94
N LYS A 718 13.32 4.65 27.77
CA LYS A 718 12.22 5.51 27.28
C LYS A 718 11.10 4.72 26.60
N ASP A 719 11.14 3.39 26.68
CA ASP A 719 10.12 2.46 26.19
C ASP A 719 9.89 2.39 24.68
N TRP A 720 10.80 2.92 23.85
CA TRP A 720 10.68 2.86 22.38
C TRP A 720 10.74 1.43 21.83
N ASN A 721 9.83 1.10 20.91
CA ASN A 721 9.70 -0.27 20.39
C ASN A 721 10.85 -0.66 19.46
N TRP A 722 11.34 0.28 18.64
CA TRP A 722 12.51 0.04 17.79
C TRP A 722 13.75 -0.31 18.64
N ALA A 723 13.92 0.35 19.79
CA ALA A 723 15.06 0.17 20.67
C ALA A 723 15.03 -1.20 21.36
N LYS A 724 13.85 -1.60 21.87
CA LYS A 724 13.62 -2.94 22.41
C LYS A 724 13.94 -4.03 21.38
N SER A 725 13.50 -3.83 20.14
CA SER A 725 13.74 -4.76 19.04
C SER A 725 15.23 -4.89 18.71
N MET A 726 15.95 -3.78 18.62
CA MET A 726 17.41 -3.77 18.42
C MET A 726 18.14 -4.46 19.57
N LEU A 727 17.74 -4.21 20.82
CA LEU A 727 18.32 -4.86 22.00
C LEU A 727 18.13 -6.39 21.94
N THR A 728 16.93 -6.87 21.61
CA THR A 728 16.68 -8.31 21.44
C THR A 728 17.55 -8.94 20.33
N MET A 729 17.89 -8.19 19.27
CA MET A 729 18.83 -8.67 18.26
C MET A 729 20.27 -8.75 18.79
N VAL A 730 20.70 -7.74 19.57
CA VAL A 730 22.01 -7.69 20.24
C VAL A 730 22.17 -8.83 21.26
N GLU A 731 21.10 -9.20 21.94
CA GLU A 731 21.08 -10.34 22.88
C GLU A 731 21.26 -11.68 22.17
N LYS A 732 20.71 -11.82 20.97
CA LYS A 732 20.81 -13.05 20.17
C LYS A 732 22.16 -13.16 19.45
N SER A 733 22.72 -12.05 18.98
CA SER A 733 23.93 -12.02 18.15
C SER A 733 24.54 -10.62 18.06
N THR A 734 25.70 -10.47 17.42
CA THR A 734 26.26 -9.15 17.12
C THR A 734 25.39 -8.41 16.10
N LEU A 735 24.91 -7.21 16.43
CA LEU A 735 24.14 -6.35 15.53
C LEU A 735 25.05 -5.29 14.91
N ARG A 736 25.07 -5.21 13.58
CA ARG A 736 25.76 -4.14 12.87
C ARG A 736 24.76 -3.06 12.48
N VAL A 737 25.04 -1.81 12.81
CA VAL A 737 24.24 -0.64 12.42
C VAL A 737 25.09 0.30 11.58
N VAL A 738 24.47 0.86 10.55
CA VAL A 738 25.11 1.76 9.59
C VAL A 738 24.35 3.08 9.60
N PHE A 739 25.04 4.15 9.97
CA PHE A 739 24.52 5.51 9.95
C PHE A 739 25.05 6.24 8.72
N ILE A 740 24.19 7.04 8.10
CA ILE A 740 24.54 7.87 6.95
C ILE A 740 24.30 9.31 7.37
N GLU A 741 25.26 10.19 7.14
CA GLU A 741 25.12 11.61 7.44
C GLU A 741 24.91 12.40 6.15
N GLU A 742 25.85 12.24 5.21
CA GLU A 742 25.87 12.90 3.91
C GLU A 742 26.51 11.98 2.87
N ARG A 743 26.62 12.46 1.63
CA ARG A 743 27.35 11.78 0.56
C ARG A 743 28.80 11.47 1.00
N GLY A 744 29.20 10.21 0.89
CA GLY A 744 30.51 9.69 1.30
C GLY A 744 30.73 9.54 2.81
N LYS A 745 29.83 10.03 3.67
CA LYS A 745 29.95 9.94 5.13
C LYS A 745 29.10 8.79 5.68
N VAL A 746 29.75 7.65 5.88
CA VAL A 746 29.12 6.41 6.36
C VAL A 746 29.82 5.88 7.61
N TYR A 747 29.10 5.81 8.72
CA TYR A 747 29.61 5.29 10.00
C TYR A 747 29.05 3.89 10.27
N ARG A 748 29.93 2.94 10.62
CA ARG A 748 29.56 1.55 10.85
C ARG A 748 29.91 1.16 12.27
N HIS A 749 28.92 0.72 13.05
CA HIS A 749 29.12 0.29 14.43
C HIS A 749 28.66 -1.15 14.63
N ILE A 750 29.33 -1.85 15.54
CA ILE A 750 28.97 -3.21 15.96
C ILE A 750 28.53 -3.13 17.41
N LEU A 751 27.30 -3.56 17.67
CA LEU A 751 26.70 -3.68 18.99
C LEU A 751 26.74 -5.16 19.39
N SER A 752 27.34 -5.43 20.55
CA SER A 752 27.43 -6.77 21.13
C SER A 752 27.34 -6.66 22.64
N LEU A 753 26.69 -7.63 23.28
CA LEU A 753 26.80 -7.76 24.73
C LEU A 753 28.27 -7.99 25.12
N PRO A 754 28.71 -7.47 26.28
CA PRO A 754 29.99 -7.85 26.83
C PRO A 754 30.00 -9.37 27.01
N SER A 755 30.99 -10.03 26.42
CA SER A 755 31.22 -11.45 26.63
C SER A 755 31.53 -11.65 28.11
N TYR A 756 30.51 -11.97 28.92
CA TYR A 756 30.74 -12.62 30.19
C TYR A 756 31.55 -13.87 29.86
N GLN A 757 32.80 -13.89 30.32
CA GLN A 757 33.58 -15.11 30.36
C GLN A 757 32.69 -16.16 31.02
N LYS A 758 32.10 -17.06 30.23
CA LYS A 758 31.80 -18.40 30.70
C LYS A 758 33.17 -18.99 31.02
N LYS A 759 33.72 -18.66 32.19
CA LYS A 759 34.66 -19.54 32.86
C LYS A 759 33.86 -20.81 33.05
N GLU A 760 34.11 -21.78 32.18
CA GLU A 760 33.88 -23.17 32.51
C GLU A 760 34.48 -23.35 33.91
N ILE A 761 33.61 -23.55 34.90
CA ILE A 761 34.03 -24.15 36.15
C ILE A 761 34.35 -25.59 35.75
N GLN A 762 35.59 -25.82 35.33
CA GLN A 762 36.16 -27.16 35.24
C GLN A 762 36.25 -27.69 36.67
N THR A 763 35.18 -28.33 37.15
CA THR A 763 35.33 -29.34 38.20
C THR A 763 36.00 -30.55 37.58
N GLY A 764 37.33 -30.58 37.72
CA GLY A 764 38.18 -31.75 37.89
C GLY A 764 38.03 -32.92 36.91
N SER A 765 39.04 -33.12 36.07
CA SER A 765 39.99 -34.21 36.34
C SER A 765 41.31 -34.00 35.60
N LYS A 766 42.39 -34.35 36.28
CA LYS A 766 43.80 -34.35 35.85
C LYS A 766 43.92 -35.23 34.57
N THR A 767 44.72 -34.90 33.55
CA THR A 767 46.18 -34.98 33.56
C THR A 767 46.80 -34.53 32.23
N LEU A 768 48.04 -34.02 32.34
CA LEU A 768 49.19 -34.08 31.41
C LEU A 768 49.39 -32.97 30.37
N ASP A 769 50.38 -32.14 30.73
CA ASP A 769 51.13 -31.15 29.97
C ASP A 769 51.71 -31.66 28.64
N LEU A 770 51.83 -30.76 27.64
CA LEU A 770 53.13 -30.32 27.11
C LEU A 770 53.03 -29.18 26.06
N SER A 771 53.79 -28.13 26.37
CA SER A 771 54.53 -27.18 25.53
C SER A 771 53.82 -26.25 24.54
N VAL A 772 53.84 -24.98 24.97
CA VAL A 772 53.74 -23.71 24.27
C VAL A 772 54.73 -23.57 23.11
N ALA A 773 54.27 -23.10 21.95
CA ALA A 773 55.07 -22.34 20.99
C ALA A 773 54.30 -21.10 20.53
N LYS A 774 54.78 -19.94 20.99
CA LYS A 774 54.34 -18.60 20.61
C LYS A 774 54.74 -18.31 19.16
N SER A 775 53.84 -17.72 18.39
CA SER A 775 54.19 -16.88 17.24
C SER A 775 53.25 -15.67 17.23
N GLU A 776 53.74 -14.57 17.79
CA GLU A 776 53.14 -13.24 17.71
C GLU A 776 53.25 -12.71 16.26
N ALA A 777 52.13 -12.25 15.71
CA ALA A 777 52.12 -11.41 14.51
C ALA A 777 51.09 -10.27 14.65
N ARG A 778 51.60 -9.13 15.12
CA ARG A 778 51.20 -7.73 14.84
C ARG A 778 49.69 -7.41 14.81
N THR A 779 49.18 -7.07 15.99
CA THR A 779 48.05 -6.15 16.17
C THR A 779 48.43 -4.74 15.70
N GLN A 780 47.75 -4.23 14.67
CA GLN A 780 47.63 -2.79 14.48
C GLN A 780 46.58 -2.25 15.46
N ASN A 781 46.97 -1.20 16.16
CA ASN A 781 46.28 -0.57 17.27
C ASN A 781 44.83 -0.15 16.94
N THR A 782 43.86 -0.86 17.50
CA THR A 782 42.52 -0.35 17.82
C THR A 782 42.29 -0.56 19.31
N LEU A 783 42.54 0.45 20.14
CA LEU A 783 42.29 0.40 21.58
C LEU A 783 41.88 1.80 22.12
N PRO A 784 41.20 1.92 23.29
CA PRO A 784 40.89 0.85 24.24
C PRO A 784 39.44 0.79 24.81
N ASN A 785 39.17 -0.39 25.38
CA ASN A 785 38.40 -0.68 26.59
C ASN A 785 36.86 -0.62 26.63
N CYS A 786 36.33 -1.80 26.96
CA CYS A 786 34.96 -2.17 27.28
C CYS A 786 34.29 -1.23 28.30
N TYR A 787 33.26 -0.51 27.85
CA TYR A 787 32.50 0.44 28.66
C TYR A 787 31.36 -0.21 29.47
N PHE A 788 31.00 -1.46 29.20
CA PHE A 788 29.85 -2.13 29.84
C PHE A 788 30.03 -2.43 31.35
N ASN A 789 31.24 -2.30 31.90
CA ASN A 789 31.48 -2.60 33.32
C ASN A 789 31.07 -1.46 34.28
N SER A 790 30.90 -0.22 33.81
CA SER A 790 30.56 0.92 34.68
C SER A 790 29.07 1.10 34.94
N ILE A 791 28.20 0.53 34.10
CA ILE A 791 26.74 0.73 34.21
C ILE A 791 26.07 -0.36 35.08
N LEU A 792 26.67 -1.56 35.19
CA LEU A 792 26.11 -2.67 35.96
C LEU A 792 26.55 -2.73 37.44
N THR A 793 27.43 -1.84 37.89
CA THR A 793 27.93 -1.81 39.27
C THR A 793 27.32 -0.68 40.13
N GLY A 794 26.47 0.17 39.57
CA GLY A 794 25.82 1.29 40.25
C GLY A 794 24.48 0.96 40.92
N SER A 795 24.35 -0.17 41.62
CA SER A 795 23.13 -0.47 42.41
C SER A 795 23.35 -1.44 43.58
N LYS A 796 24.35 -1.18 44.45
CA LYS A 796 24.31 -1.67 45.84
C LYS A 796 24.84 -0.61 46.80
N THR A 797 23.91 -0.02 47.54
CA THR A 797 24.10 0.92 48.66
C THR A 797 24.92 0.32 49.81
N LYS A 798 26.04 0.94 50.17
CA LYS A 798 26.26 1.63 51.45
C LYS A 798 27.54 2.46 51.39
#